data_AF-A0A1G0D871-F1
#
_entry.id   AF-A0A1G0D871-F1
#
_cell.length_a   1.000
_cell.length_b   1.000
_cell.length_c   1.000
_cell.angle_alpha   90.00
_cell.angle_beta   90.00
_cell.angle_gamma   90.00
#
_symmetry.space_group_name_H-M   'P 1'
#
loop_
_entity.id
_entity.type
_entity.pdbx_description
1 polymer ?
#
loop_
_entity_poly.entity_id
_entity_poly.type
_entity_poly.pdbx_seq_one_letter_code
_entity_poly.pdbx_strand_id
1 'polypeptide(L)'
;MLSSHWAAADSAETALMPGKVIEGHAKYEDECKNCHKRFDKAAQTGLCLDCHKETAADVRSHKGYHGRLKDNECRTCHTDHKGRNAKIVIFDKTSFKHDETGFILEDKHKTAKCEGCHKPKLKYRETPSKCDSCHQKDDVHKGKLGLECGNCHDAKDWKKSTFDHEKSKFKLAGGKHADVKCEKCHFDKALKLDKTFKEASKECNSCHRKDDQAKGHKGRYGEKCETCHNDRSWKEIHFDHDKDTKYVLLDKHEKVKCDSCHLPAKPLYKQNLSTTCVACHRKDDKEKGHQGKLGDKCESCHTEKDWKTTKFDHDKDTKYPLKGKHRDAKCDTCHKSGVAGIASKKPLEKLETACVSCHRKDDQEKGHKGTYGAKCESCHTEKDWKTLTFDHTRDTKYPLKEKHVPVKCKSCHLPDKQLYGQKLETTCVSCHRKVDQEKAHKGTYGAKCESCHTEKDWKTLTFDHTRDTKYPLKGKHIPVKCKSCHLPDKQLYGQKLETTCISCHRKDDKHKDQLGTKCETCHTEESWTKTRFDHQRMSKYPLLGRHALVSCKKCHTALTYKDASKECFGCHEKDDKHKRRLGTECQDCHSARSWQAWDFDHNKTDFKLDGPHKKAANKCYDCHQKPMDKKVLASTACGSCHDREDVHNGSYGDRCDRCHDGNDWKQVKMGTIVPQK
;
A
#
# COMPACT_ATOMS: atom_id res chain seq x y z
N MET A 1 111.41 24.62 -118.93
CA MET A 1 111.40 23.44 -119.81
C MET A 1 109.99 22.87 -119.82
N LEU A 2 109.58 22.46 -121.02
CA LEU A 2 108.30 21.86 -121.43
C LEU A 2 107.49 21.05 -120.38
N SER A 3 106.20 21.39 -120.35
CA SER A 3 105.02 20.52 -120.35
C SER A 3 105.03 19.17 -119.64
N SER A 4 104.15 19.05 -118.64
CA SER A 4 103.24 17.90 -118.52
C SER A 4 102.09 18.23 -117.58
N HIS A 5 100.98 18.73 -118.16
CA HIS A 5 99.69 18.78 -117.49
C HIS A 5 99.16 17.34 -117.42
N TRP A 6 99.33 16.70 -116.27
CA TRP A 6 98.51 15.54 -115.92
C TRP A 6 97.20 16.10 -115.37
N ALA A 7 96.18 16.11 -116.24
CA ALA A 7 94.80 16.16 -115.79
C ALA A 7 94.59 14.93 -114.89
N ALA A 8 94.53 15.14 -113.58
CA ALA A 8 94.04 14.13 -112.66
C ALA A 8 92.60 13.86 -113.08
N ALA A 9 92.35 12.64 -113.56
CA ALA A 9 91.02 12.19 -113.92
C ALA A 9 90.10 12.39 -112.72
N ASP A 10 89.13 13.29 -112.86
CA ASP A 10 87.96 13.29 -111.98
C ASP A 10 87.44 11.85 -111.95
N SER A 11 87.44 11.24 -110.77
CA SER A 11 86.77 9.96 -110.63
C SER A 11 85.30 10.18 -110.99
N ALA A 12 84.65 9.17 -111.55
CA ALA A 12 83.21 9.27 -111.83
C ALA A 12 82.41 9.68 -110.56
N GLU A 13 82.98 9.50 -109.37
CA GLU A 13 82.38 9.80 -108.08
C GLU A 13 82.52 11.27 -107.66
N THR A 14 83.65 11.96 -107.91
CA THR A 14 83.78 13.40 -107.62
C THR A 14 82.88 14.25 -108.53
N ALA A 15 82.68 13.82 -109.79
CA ALA A 15 81.75 14.46 -110.72
C ALA A 15 80.27 14.32 -110.28
N LEU A 16 79.95 13.33 -109.44
CA LEU A 16 78.60 13.07 -108.92
C LEU A 16 78.36 13.69 -107.53
N MET A 17 79.30 14.47 -107.00
CA MET A 17 79.14 15.11 -105.69
C MET A 17 78.12 16.26 -105.75
N PRO A 18 77.12 16.29 -104.84
CA PRO A 18 76.12 17.38 -104.78
C PRO A 18 76.71 18.76 -104.45
N GLY A 19 77.92 18.81 -103.88
CA GLY A 19 78.62 20.01 -103.45
C GLY A 19 79.81 19.67 -102.54
N LYS A 20 80.65 20.68 -102.25
CA LYS A 20 81.77 20.54 -101.31
C LYS A 20 81.28 20.12 -99.92
N VAL A 21 82.05 19.29 -99.24
CA VAL A 21 81.75 18.90 -97.85
C VAL A 21 81.91 20.09 -96.90
N ILE A 22 81.40 19.99 -95.68
CA ILE A 22 81.56 20.99 -94.61
C ILE A 22 83.04 21.21 -94.25
N GLU A 23 83.36 22.35 -93.64
CA GLU A 23 84.73 22.68 -93.22
C GLU A 23 85.35 21.59 -92.33
N GLY A 24 84.59 21.04 -91.39
CA GLY A 24 85.06 19.99 -90.48
C GLY A 24 85.48 18.69 -91.18
N HIS A 25 84.97 18.42 -92.38
CA HIS A 25 85.30 17.23 -93.17
C HIS A 25 86.08 17.52 -94.43
N ALA A 26 86.49 18.78 -94.66
CA ALA A 26 87.20 19.21 -95.87
C ALA A 26 88.44 18.36 -96.21
N LYS A 27 89.11 17.82 -95.18
CA LYS A 27 90.28 16.94 -95.33
C LYS A 27 89.97 15.61 -96.03
N TYR A 28 88.73 15.11 -95.95
CA TYR A 28 88.34 13.79 -96.44
C TYR A 28 87.50 13.86 -97.74
N GLU A 29 87.39 15.04 -98.36
CA GLU A 29 86.51 15.31 -99.51
C GLU A 29 86.72 14.33 -100.68
N ASP A 30 87.98 13.99 -100.96
CA ASP A 30 88.34 13.09 -102.07
C ASP A 30 88.33 11.60 -101.69
N GLU A 31 88.08 11.27 -100.42
CA GLU A 31 88.06 9.91 -99.89
C GLU A 31 86.63 9.40 -99.69
N CYS A 32 85.82 9.39 -100.75
CA CYS A 32 84.38 9.11 -100.67
C CYS A 32 84.03 7.80 -99.93
N LYS A 33 84.90 6.78 -99.99
CA LYS A 33 84.74 5.49 -99.28
C LYS A 33 84.69 5.60 -97.75
N ASN A 34 85.24 6.68 -97.18
CA ASN A 34 85.23 6.92 -95.73
C ASN A 34 83.83 7.33 -95.23
N CYS A 35 82.96 7.79 -96.14
CA CYS A 35 81.60 8.22 -95.81
C CYS A 35 80.53 7.40 -96.55
N HIS A 36 80.89 6.79 -97.69
CA HIS A 36 79.98 6.05 -98.55
C HIS A 36 80.42 4.60 -98.76
N LYS A 37 79.47 3.69 -98.58
CA LYS A 37 79.58 2.29 -99.01
C LYS A 37 78.68 2.05 -100.23
N ARG A 38 79.27 1.59 -101.34
CA ARG A 38 78.54 1.34 -102.60
C ARG A 38 77.42 0.31 -102.36
N PHE A 39 76.22 0.61 -102.85
CA PHE A 39 75.00 -0.21 -102.76
C PHE A 39 74.51 -0.55 -101.34
N ASP A 40 75.05 0.10 -100.30
CA ASP A 40 74.69 -0.15 -98.89
C ASP A 40 74.56 1.18 -98.14
N LYS A 41 73.40 1.84 -98.30
CA LYS A 41 73.10 3.12 -97.65
C LYS A 41 73.03 2.98 -96.12
N ALA A 42 72.58 1.83 -95.60
CA ALA A 42 72.38 1.62 -94.18
C ALA A 42 73.72 1.55 -93.41
N ALA A 43 74.78 1.02 -94.02
CA ALA A 43 76.10 0.96 -93.41
C ALA A 43 76.81 2.31 -93.24
N GLN A 44 76.35 3.37 -93.93
CA GLN A 44 76.98 4.70 -93.86
C GLN A 44 76.88 5.33 -92.46
N THR A 45 75.79 5.06 -91.72
CA THR A 45 75.66 5.49 -90.31
C THR A 45 76.83 4.99 -89.46
N GLY A 46 77.30 3.76 -89.68
CA GLY A 46 78.43 3.19 -88.95
C GLY A 46 79.73 3.98 -89.17
N LEU A 47 79.98 4.37 -90.42
CA LEU A 47 81.16 5.16 -90.79
C LEU A 47 81.20 6.53 -90.08
N CYS A 48 80.03 7.18 -89.92
CA CYS A 48 79.94 8.42 -89.15
C CYS A 48 80.32 8.19 -87.67
N LEU A 49 79.82 7.10 -87.07
CA LEU A 49 80.03 6.79 -85.66
C LEU A 49 81.47 6.34 -85.35
N ASP A 50 82.18 5.78 -86.32
CA ASP A 50 83.59 5.40 -86.17
C ASP A 50 84.50 6.61 -85.88
N CYS A 51 84.20 7.76 -86.49
CA CYS A 51 84.89 9.02 -86.20
C CYS A 51 84.26 9.79 -85.02
N HIS A 52 82.93 9.81 -84.91
CA HIS A 52 82.21 10.54 -83.85
C HIS A 52 82.04 9.71 -82.57
N LYS A 53 83.16 9.38 -81.91
CA LYS A 53 83.22 8.45 -80.77
C LYS A 53 82.29 8.78 -79.59
N GLU A 54 82.11 10.06 -79.26
CA GLU A 54 81.23 10.48 -78.16
C GLU A 54 79.75 10.25 -78.49
N THR A 55 79.33 10.66 -79.70
CA THR A 55 78.00 10.37 -80.21
C THR A 55 77.77 8.87 -80.35
N ALA A 56 78.78 8.12 -80.78
CA ALA A 56 78.73 6.66 -80.84
C ALA A 56 78.59 6.01 -79.45
N ALA A 57 79.13 6.61 -78.40
CA ALA A 57 78.91 6.15 -77.03
C ALA A 57 77.47 6.44 -76.57
N ASP A 58 76.94 7.63 -76.87
CA ASP A 58 75.56 8.01 -76.58
C ASP A 58 74.58 7.05 -77.27
N VAL A 59 74.75 6.81 -78.57
CA VAL A 59 73.94 5.87 -79.37
C VAL A 59 74.03 4.44 -78.82
N ARG A 60 75.22 3.93 -78.55
CA ARG A 60 75.39 2.56 -78.01
C ARG A 60 74.84 2.38 -76.60
N SER A 61 74.91 3.42 -75.77
CA SER A 61 74.43 3.35 -74.38
C SER A 61 72.98 3.79 -74.21
N HIS A 62 72.32 4.22 -75.30
CA HIS A 62 71.00 4.85 -75.29
C HIS A 62 70.90 6.04 -74.32
N LYS A 63 71.99 6.80 -74.18
CA LYS A 63 72.08 7.98 -73.28
C LYS A 63 72.28 9.26 -74.07
N GLY A 64 72.03 10.39 -73.42
CA GLY A 64 72.08 11.71 -74.07
C GLY A 64 70.96 11.90 -75.09
N TYR A 65 71.06 12.96 -75.88
CA TYR A 65 70.07 13.25 -76.94
C TYR A 65 70.15 12.23 -78.07
N HIS A 66 71.34 12.06 -78.67
CA HIS A 66 71.52 11.19 -79.83
C HIS A 66 71.22 9.71 -79.55
N GLY A 67 71.46 9.21 -78.33
CA GLY A 67 71.12 7.83 -77.98
C GLY A 67 69.64 7.55 -77.74
N ARG A 68 68.83 8.61 -77.61
CA ARG A 68 67.37 8.52 -77.40
C ARG A 68 66.57 8.81 -78.66
N LEU A 69 67.23 9.23 -79.75
CA LEU A 69 66.58 9.42 -81.04
C LEU A 69 66.10 8.07 -81.59
N LYS A 70 64.88 8.05 -82.14
CA LYS A 70 64.31 6.86 -82.79
C LYS A 70 64.86 6.67 -84.21
N ASP A 71 65.33 7.75 -84.83
CA ASP A 71 65.96 7.73 -86.15
C ASP A 71 67.48 7.65 -85.99
N ASN A 72 68.05 6.56 -86.49
CA ASN A 72 69.50 6.31 -86.47
C ASN A 72 70.18 6.76 -87.76
N GLU A 73 69.48 7.48 -88.64
CA GLU A 73 70.04 8.01 -89.87
C GLU A 73 70.57 9.43 -89.67
N CYS A 74 71.87 9.56 -89.43
CA CYS A 74 72.52 10.84 -89.10
C CYS A 74 72.25 11.94 -90.14
N ARG A 75 72.11 11.55 -91.42
CA ARG A 75 71.93 12.47 -92.56
C ARG A 75 70.58 13.19 -92.56
N THR A 76 69.58 12.69 -91.84
CA THR A 76 68.27 13.33 -91.72
C THR A 76 68.40 14.69 -91.04
N CYS A 77 69.32 14.79 -90.08
CA CYS A 77 69.56 16.01 -89.30
C CYS A 77 70.89 16.71 -89.64
N HIS A 78 71.87 15.97 -90.19
CA HIS A 78 73.19 16.47 -90.53
C HIS A 78 73.44 16.44 -92.03
N THR A 79 73.93 17.54 -92.58
CA THR A 79 74.22 17.64 -94.02
C THR A 79 75.67 17.98 -94.25
N ASP A 80 76.36 17.14 -95.00
CA ASP A 80 77.79 17.29 -95.26
C ASP A 80 78.08 18.09 -96.54
N HIS A 81 77.40 17.77 -97.64
CA HIS A 81 77.67 18.34 -98.97
C HIS A 81 77.03 19.71 -99.26
N LYS A 82 76.69 20.50 -98.23
CA LYS A 82 76.06 21.84 -98.40
C LYS A 82 77.07 23.00 -98.47
N GLY A 83 78.37 22.69 -98.55
CA GLY A 83 79.45 23.67 -98.59
C GLY A 83 80.08 23.94 -97.23
N ARG A 84 81.28 24.54 -97.26
CA ARG A 84 82.17 24.71 -96.09
C ARG A 84 81.50 25.38 -94.90
N ASN A 85 80.65 26.39 -95.15
CA ASN A 85 80.00 27.20 -94.13
C ASN A 85 78.60 26.70 -93.73
N ALA A 86 78.19 25.51 -94.19
CA ALA A 86 76.86 25.00 -93.89
C ALA A 86 76.69 24.74 -92.37
N LYS A 87 75.53 25.15 -91.83
CA LYS A 87 75.15 24.81 -90.46
C LYS A 87 74.77 23.34 -90.40
N ILE A 88 75.69 22.51 -89.89
CA ILE A 88 75.55 21.05 -89.83
C ILE A 88 74.43 20.61 -88.91
N VAL A 89 74.16 21.38 -87.85
CA VAL A 89 73.13 21.08 -86.86
C VAL A 89 71.97 22.05 -87.06
N ILE A 90 70.87 21.56 -87.63
CA ILE A 90 69.61 22.31 -87.68
C ILE A 90 68.94 22.16 -86.31
N PHE A 91 69.42 22.94 -85.34
CA PHE A 91 68.89 22.98 -83.98
C PHE A 91 68.11 24.28 -83.77
N ASP A 92 66.82 24.16 -83.47
CA ASP A 92 65.97 25.26 -83.02
C ASP A 92 65.89 25.26 -81.49
N LYS A 93 66.38 26.35 -80.89
CA LYS A 93 66.42 26.53 -79.43
C LYS A 93 65.02 26.69 -78.82
N THR A 94 64.03 27.08 -79.62
CA THR A 94 62.67 27.37 -79.15
C THR A 94 61.77 26.13 -79.16
N SER A 95 62.02 25.19 -80.08
CA SER A 95 61.23 23.95 -80.21
C SER A 95 61.90 22.74 -79.57
N PHE A 96 63.14 22.87 -79.08
CA PHE A 96 63.87 21.75 -78.48
C PHE A 96 63.22 21.26 -77.19
N LYS A 97 62.91 19.96 -77.14
CA LYS A 97 62.27 19.35 -75.97
C LYS A 97 63.30 18.62 -75.11
N HIS A 98 63.37 18.98 -73.83
CA HIS A 98 64.34 18.41 -72.89
C HIS A 98 64.01 16.97 -72.44
N ASP A 99 62.77 16.52 -72.62
CA ASP A 99 62.35 15.12 -72.39
C ASP A 99 63.05 14.12 -73.32
N GLU A 100 63.51 14.59 -74.49
CA GLU A 100 64.34 13.83 -75.43
C GLU A 100 65.81 13.69 -74.94
N THR A 101 66.17 14.29 -73.80
CA THR A 101 67.52 14.23 -73.23
C THR A 101 67.57 13.38 -71.96
N GLY A 102 68.76 13.19 -71.41
CA GLY A 102 68.96 12.56 -70.10
C GLY A 102 68.56 13.40 -68.89
N PHE A 103 68.15 14.67 -69.09
CA PHE A 103 67.80 15.61 -68.03
C PHE A 103 66.44 16.23 -68.31
N ILE A 104 65.39 15.65 -67.72
CA ILE A 104 64.01 16.10 -67.90
C ILE A 104 63.78 17.34 -67.03
N LEU A 105 63.30 18.42 -67.64
CA LEU A 105 62.91 19.61 -66.89
C LEU A 105 61.57 19.37 -66.21
N GLU A 106 61.60 19.30 -64.88
CA GLU A 106 60.41 19.08 -64.04
C GLU A 106 60.08 20.31 -63.20
N ASP A 107 58.80 20.47 -62.88
CA ASP A 107 58.25 21.57 -62.08
C ASP A 107 58.76 22.96 -62.49
N LYS A 108 59.37 23.70 -61.55
CA LYS A 108 59.87 25.06 -61.76
C LYS A 108 61.02 25.13 -62.77
N HIS A 109 61.68 24.02 -63.07
CA HIS A 109 62.75 23.98 -64.07
C HIS A 109 62.19 24.04 -65.51
N LYS A 110 60.89 23.75 -65.73
CA LYS A 110 60.25 23.85 -67.06
C LYS A 110 60.24 25.27 -67.63
N THR A 111 60.25 26.28 -66.78
CA THR A 111 60.22 27.70 -67.16
C THR A 111 61.58 28.39 -66.99
N ALA A 112 62.63 27.64 -66.67
CA ALA A 112 63.97 28.19 -66.50
C ALA A 112 64.53 28.71 -67.83
N LYS A 113 65.22 29.86 -67.79
CA LYS A 113 65.94 30.39 -68.95
C LYS A 113 67.14 29.51 -69.29
N CYS A 114 67.43 29.35 -70.58
CA CYS A 114 68.52 28.49 -71.07
C CYS A 114 69.88 28.82 -70.42
N GLU A 115 70.19 30.11 -70.25
CA GLU A 115 71.45 30.61 -69.69
C GLU A 115 71.61 30.32 -68.18
N GLY A 116 70.49 30.01 -67.51
CA GLY A 116 70.48 29.55 -66.13
C GLY A 116 71.26 28.25 -65.98
N CYS A 117 71.10 27.33 -66.92
CA CYS A 117 71.73 26.01 -66.93
C CYS A 117 72.94 25.95 -67.89
N HIS A 118 72.80 26.45 -69.12
CA HIS A 118 73.82 26.35 -70.17
C HIS A 118 74.70 27.60 -70.20
N LYS A 119 75.95 27.48 -69.77
CA LYS A 119 76.91 28.60 -69.76
C LYS A 119 77.50 28.86 -71.15
N PRO A 120 77.77 30.13 -71.51
CA PRO A 120 78.41 30.46 -72.77
C PRO A 120 79.75 29.74 -72.94
N LYS A 121 80.08 29.30 -74.16
CA LYS A 121 81.31 28.57 -74.55
C LYS A 121 81.43 27.11 -74.06
N LEU A 122 80.52 26.61 -73.22
CA LEU A 122 80.44 25.18 -72.90
C LEU A 122 79.54 24.45 -73.90
N LYS A 123 79.84 23.18 -74.17
CA LYS A 123 78.95 22.34 -74.97
C LYS A 123 77.70 22.05 -74.15
N TYR A 124 76.52 22.09 -74.76
CA TYR A 124 75.25 21.79 -74.08
C TYR A 124 75.27 20.45 -73.32
N ARG A 125 75.95 19.44 -73.89
CA ARG A 125 76.13 18.10 -73.29
C ARG A 125 76.94 18.07 -71.99
N GLU A 126 77.71 19.10 -71.69
CA GLU A 126 78.60 19.16 -70.51
C GLU A 126 77.93 19.83 -69.30
N THR A 127 76.62 20.08 -69.38
CA THR A 127 75.88 20.75 -68.30
C THR A 127 75.69 19.81 -67.11
N PRO A 128 76.06 20.21 -65.87
CA PRO A 128 75.89 19.38 -64.68
C PRO A 128 74.43 19.04 -64.40
N SER A 129 74.16 17.83 -63.91
CA SER A 129 72.80 17.34 -63.62
C SER A 129 72.49 17.17 -62.13
N LYS A 130 73.45 17.42 -61.23
CA LYS A 130 73.23 17.32 -59.78
C LYS A 130 72.66 18.63 -59.24
N CYS A 131 71.72 18.53 -58.29
CA CYS A 131 71.07 19.69 -57.68
C CYS A 131 72.08 20.67 -57.07
N ASP A 132 73.06 20.17 -56.31
CA ASP A 132 74.07 20.99 -55.64
C ASP A 132 74.95 21.75 -56.65
N SER A 133 75.23 21.16 -57.82
CA SER A 133 76.07 21.79 -58.85
C SER A 133 75.46 23.09 -59.39
N CYS A 134 74.14 23.26 -59.28
CA CYS A 134 73.43 24.47 -59.65
C CYS A 134 72.98 25.29 -58.43
N HIS A 135 72.58 24.63 -57.35
CA HIS A 135 71.94 25.23 -56.17
C HIS A 135 72.83 25.26 -54.92
N GLN A 136 74.16 25.15 -55.05
CA GLN A 136 75.09 25.18 -53.92
C GLN A 136 74.90 26.40 -53.01
N LYS A 137 74.61 27.56 -53.62
CA LYS A 137 74.41 28.83 -52.88
C LYS A 137 73.06 28.91 -52.19
N ASP A 138 72.09 28.10 -52.61
CA ASP A 138 70.73 28.07 -52.06
C ASP A 138 70.62 27.11 -50.87
N ASP A 139 71.65 26.30 -50.60
CA ASP A 139 71.67 25.38 -49.47
C ASP A 139 71.85 26.10 -48.13
N VAL A 140 70.73 26.29 -47.43
CA VAL A 140 70.67 26.85 -46.08
C VAL A 140 71.36 25.98 -45.03
N HIS A 141 71.55 24.68 -45.30
CA HIS A 141 72.20 23.75 -44.39
C HIS A 141 73.73 23.82 -44.46
N LYS A 142 74.28 24.45 -45.51
CA LYS A 142 75.72 24.62 -45.73
C LYS A 142 76.46 23.27 -45.77
N GLY A 143 75.92 22.30 -46.49
CA GLY A 143 76.50 20.97 -46.73
C GLY A 143 76.35 19.97 -45.58
N LYS A 144 75.68 20.32 -44.48
CA LYS A 144 75.67 19.51 -43.25
C LYS A 144 74.76 18.28 -43.29
N LEU A 145 73.79 18.27 -44.20
CA LEU A 145 72.85 17.16 -44.38
C LEU A 145 73.17 16.27 -45.58
N GLY A 146 74.36 16.44 -46.18
CA GLY A 146 74.76 15.75 -47.41
C GLY A 146 74.23 16.42 -48.67
N LEU A 147 74.54 15.83 -49.83
CA LEU A 147 74.20 16.37 -51.17
C LEU A 147 72.92 15.77 -51.75
N GLU A 148 72.36 14.75 -51.11
CA GLU A 148 71.12 14.07 -51.52
C GLU A 148 69.89 14.85 -51.06
N CYS A 149 69.75 16.10 -51.54
CA CYS A 149 68.68 17.00 -51.10
C CYS A 149 67.28 16.41 -51.31
N GLY A 150 67.11 15.54 -52.32
CA GLY A 150 65.87 14.84 -52.67
C GLY A 150 65.30 13.94 -51.57
N ASN A 151 66.10 13.56 -50.57
CA ASN A 151 65.61 12.79 -49.43
C ASN A 151 64.65 13.58 -48.53
N CYS A 152 64.75 14.91 -48.58
CA CYS A 152 63.97 15.81 -47.74
C CYS A 152 63.23 16.88 -48.55
N HIS A 153 63.76 17.32 -49.69
CA HIS A 153 63.20 18.42 -50.48
C HIS A 153 62.79 17.95 -51.86
N ASP A 154 61.68 18.52 -52.35
CA ASP A 154 61.17 18.25 -53.69
C ASP A 154 61.27 19.49 -54.59
N ALA A 155 61.49 19.29 -55.89
CA ALA A 155 61.68 20.38 -56.86
C ALA A 155 60.43 21.25 -57.07
N LYS A 156 59.23 20.72 -56.76
CA LYS A 156 57.95 21.43 -56.83
C LYS A 156 57.82 22.47 -55.72
N ASP A 157 58.17 22.10 -54.49
CA ASP A 157 58.07 22.97 -53.31
C ASP A 157 59.23 22.77 -52.33
N TRP A 158 60.37 23.37 -52.66
CA TRP A 158 61.60 23.30 -51.88
C TRP A 158 61.44 23.70 -50.40
N LYS A 159 60.48 24.57 -50.08
CA LYS A 159 60.28 25.03 -48.69
C LYS A 159 59.66 23.96 -47.80
N LYS A 160 58.99 22.96 -48.38
CA LYS A 160 58.36 21.87 -47.66
C LYS A 160 59.31 20.67 -47.57
N SER A 161 59.55 20.20 -46.35
CA SER A 161 60.26 18.93 -46.15
C SER A 161 59.29 17.75 -46.29
N THR A 162 59.69 16.70 -47.00
CA THR A 162 58.95 15.46 -47.22
C THR A 162 59.57 14.26 -46.50
N PHE A 163 60.45 14.50 -45.53
CA PHE A 163 61.11 13.43 -44.77
C PHE A 163 60.11 12.59 -43.97
N ASP A 164 60.24 11.27 -44.03
CA ASP A 164 59.33 10.30 -43.39
C ASP A 164 60.05 9.51 -42.29
N HIS A 165 59.60 9.69 -41.04
CA HIS A 165 60.15 9.02 -39.86
C HIS A 165 59.76 7.54 -39.73
N GLU A 166 58.76 7.04 -40.47
CA GLU A 166 58.41 5.61 -40.48
C GLU A 166 59.56 4.72 -40.98
N LYS A 167 60.45 5.30 -41.78
CA LYS A 167 61.65 4.65 -42.32
C LYS A 167 62.84 4.66 -41.35
N SER A 168 62.66 5.25 -40.16
CA SER A 168 63.71 5.38 -39.14
C SER A 168 63.54 4.42 -37.96
N LYS A 169 64.59 4.25 -37.15
CA LYS A 169 64.55 3.44 -35.91
C LYS A 169 63.70 4.06 -34.78
N PHE A 170 63.19 5.27 -34.98
CA PHE A 170 62.29 5.95 -34.05
C PHE A 170 61.08 6.43 -34.86
N LYS A 171 60.10 5.54 -34.97
CA LYS A 171 58.89 5.79 -35.75
C LYS A 171 58.03 6.81 -35.02
N LEU A 172 57.70 7.91 -35.70
CA LEU A 172 56.69 8.84 -35.24
C LEU A 172 55.34 8.32 -35.74
N ALA A 173 54.77 7.34 -35.02
CA ALA A 173 53.62 6.51 -35.43
C ALA A 173 52.26 7.26 -35.48
N GLY A 174 52.28 8.54 -35.83
CA GLY A 174 51.13 9.43 -35.87
C GLY A 174 50.84 10.13 -34.54
N GLY A 175 49.91 11.08 -34.57
CA GLY A 175 49.57 11.94 -33.42
C GLY A 175 50.40 13.23 -33.37
N LYS A 176 50.40 13.90 -32.21
CA LYS A 176 51.01 15.24 -32.06
C LYS A 176 52.53 15.26 -32.26
N HIS A 177 53.21 14.12 -32.09
CA HIS A 177 54.66 14.03 -32.31
C HIS A 177 55.04 14.16 -33.79
N ALA A 178 54.17 13.78 -34.74
CA ALA A 178 54.43 13.92 -36.17
C ALA A 178 54.46 15.39 -36.64
N ASP A 179 53.79 16.29 -35.91
CA ASP A 179 53.73 17.73 -36.23
C ASP A 179 54.88 18.55 -35.59
N VAL A 180 55.77 17.91 -34.82
CA VAL A 180 56.83 18.60 -34.08
C VAL A 180 57.99 18.93 -35.02
N LYS A 181 58.46 20.18 -34.97
CA LYS A 181 59.65 20.62 -35.72
C LYS A 181 60.88 19.80 -35.33
N CYS A 182 61.70 19.40 -36.31
CA CYS A 182 62.83 18.50 -36.11
C CYS A 182 63.80 18.97 -35.01
N GLU A 183 64.04 20.29 -34.88
CA GLU A 183 64.98 20.83 -33.89
C GLU A 183 64.51 20.65 -32.44
N LYS A 184 63.20 20.44 -32.22
CA LYS A 184 62.65 20.16 -30.89
C LYS A 184 62.88 18.73 -30.44
N CYS A 185 63.19 17.82 -31.35
CA CYS A 185 63.53 16.43 -31.05
C CYS A 185 65.04 16.20 -31.15
N HIS A 186 65.70 16.79 -32.14
CA HIS A 186 67.14 16.69 -32.38
C HIS A 186 67.93 17.84 -31.74
N PHE A 187 67.64 18.17 -30.47
CA PHE A 187 68.47 19.07 -29.67
C PHE A 187 69.31 18.27 -28.68
N ASP A 188 70.62 18.51 -28.64
CA ASP A 188 71.45 18.07 -27.52
C ASP A 188 71.90 19.27 -26.69
N LYS A 189 71.58 19.23 -25.38
CA LYS A 189 72.07 20.19 -24.40
C LYS A 189 73.49 19.88 -23.91
N ALA A 190 73.97 18.65 -24.05
CA ALA A 190 75.28 18.21 -23.59
C ALA A 190 76.42 18.59 -24.55
N LEU A 191 76.21 18.57 -25.88
CA LEU A 191 77.32 18.71 -26.84
C LEU A 191 77.53 20.09 -27.47
N LYS A 192 76.73 21.13 -27.16
CA LYS A 192 76.90 22.50 -27.72
C LYS A 192 77.17 22.55 -29.25
N LEU A 193 76.61 21.60 -30.02
CA LEU A 193 76.46 21.53 -31.49
C LEU A 193 76.52 20.05 -31.87
N ASP A 194 75.41 19.48 -32.31
CA ASP A 194 75.48 18.50 -33.39
C ASP A 194 74.48 18.87 -34.47
N LYS A 195 74.98 19.53 -35.52
CA LYS A 195 74.19 19.89 -36.71
C LYS A 195 73.98 18.69 -37.65
N THR A 196 74.24 17.46 -37.19
CA THR A 196 74.20 16.24 -38.03
C THR A 196 73.00 15.31 -37.78
N PHE A 197 72.05 15.68 -36.89
CA PHE A 197 70.79 14.94 -36.67
C PHE A 197 70.96 13.45 -36.30
N LYS A 198 72.12 13.05 -35.76
CA LYS A 198 72.48 11.63 -35.65
C LYS A 198 71.71 10.87 -34.56
N GLU A 199 71.47 11.45 -33.38
CA GLU A 199 70.83 10.75 -32.27
C GLU A 199 69.94 11.67 -31.42
N ALA A 200 68.75 11.18 -31.04
CA ALA A 200 67.83 11.82 -30.11
C ALA A 200 67.37 10.79 -29.05
N SER A 201 67.17 11.23 -27.80
CA SER A 201 66.67 10.35 -26.74
C SER A 201 65.26 9.84 -27.07
N LYS A 202 65.04 8.54 -26.86
CA LYS A 202 63.74 7.88 -27.08
C LYS A 202 62.88 7.80 -25.82
N GLU A 203 63.42 8.23 -24.68
CA GLU A 203 62.73 8.17 -23.40
C GLU A 203 61.76 9.33 -23.24
N CYS A 204 60.48 9.04 -22.95
CA CYS A 204 59.44 10.07 -22.81
C CYS A 204 59.81 11.15 -21.79
N ASN A 205 60.34 10.75 -20.63
CA ASN A 205 60.73 11.66 -19.55
C ASN A 205 61.87 12.60 -19.97
N SER A 206 62.80 12.17 -20.83
CA SER A 206 63.90 13.03 -21.31
C SER A 206 63.38 14.31 -21.99
N CYS A 207 62.24 14.23 -22.70
CA CYS A 207 61.61 15.37 -23.35
C CYS A 207 60.51 16.00 -22.50
N HIS A 208 59.68 15.19 -21.84
CA HIS A 208 58.45 15.64 -21.18
C HIS A 208 58.56 15.85 -19.67
N ARG A 209 59.73 15.68 -19.04
CA ARG A 209 59.92 15.94 -17.60
C ARG A 209 59.41 17.32 -17.17
N LYS A 210 59.67 18.35 -17.99
CA LYS A 210 59.19 19.70 -17.70
C LYS A 210 57.68 19.85 -17.87
N ASP A 211 57.09 19.14 -18.84
CA ASP A 211 55.65 19.14 -19.05
C ASP A 211 54.95 18.43 -17.88
N ASP A 212 55.48 17.30 -17.42
CA ASP A 212 54.97 16.60 -16.24
C ASP A 212 55.11 17.46 -14.97
N GLN A 213 56.23 18.16 -14.81
CA GLN A 213 56.43 19.08 -13.68
C GLN A 213 55.49 20.28 -13.69
N ALA A 214 55.17 20.82 -14.87
CA ALA A 214 54.35 22.02 -15.00
C ALA A 214 52.85 21.72 -15.04
N LYS A 215 52.44 20.64 -15.72
CA LYS A 215 51.05 20.36 -16.09
C LYS A 215 50.57 18.95 -15.72
N GLY A 216 51.48 18.04 -15.42
CA GLY A 216 51.18 16.65 -15.11
C GLY A 216 51.27 16.34 -13.62
N HIS A 217 52.00 15.29 -13.31
CA HIS A 217 52.03 14.63 -12.01
C HIS A 217 53.15 15.11 -11.10
N LYS A 218 54.00 16.05 -11.57
CA LYS A 218 55.12 16.60 -10.79
C LYS A 218 56.10 15.52 -10.29
N GLY A 219 56.35 14.51 -11.13
CA GLY A 219 57.18 13.36 -10.82
C GLY A 219 56.54 12.33 -9.88
N ARG A 220 55.27 12.49 -9.49
CA ARG A 220 54.60 11.62 -8.50
C ARG A 220 54.57 10.15 -8.90
N TYR A 221 54.41 9.86 -10.18
CA TYR A 221 54.25 8.50 -10.70
C TYR A 221 55.53 7.92 -11.33
N GLY A 222 56.68 8.58 -11.14
CA GLY A 222 57.97 8.13 -11.67
C GLY A 222 58.18 8.50 -13.14
N GLU A 223 59.19 7.89 -13.76
CA GLU A 223 59.70 8.28 -15.08
C GLU A 223 59.20 7.39 -16.24
N LYS A 224 58.55 6.27 -15.91
CA LYS A 224 58.01 5.31 -16.88
C LYS A 224 56.61 5.75 -17.34
N CYS A 225 56.54 6.82 -18.12
CA CYS A 225 55.27 7.38 -18.59
C CYS A 225 54.45 6.38 -19.43
N GLU A 226 55.14 5.51 -20.16
CA GLU A 226 54.61 4.51 -21.08
C GLU A 226 53.81 3.39 -20.40
N THR A 227 53.89 3.25 -19.08
CA THR A 227 53.05 2.29 -18.34
C THR A 227 51.59 2.74 -18.26
N CYS A 228 51.33 4.05 -18.45
CA CYS A 228 49.99 4.62 -18.33
C CYS A 228 49.58 5.41 -19.57
N HIS A 229 50.52 6.08 -20.22
CA HIS A 229 50.27 6.95 -21.37
C HIS A 229 50.82 6.35 -22.65
N ASN A 230 50.26 6.79 -23.78
CA ASN A 230 50.77 6.48 -25.11
C ASN A 230 51.27 7.76 -25.82
N ASP A 231 51.96 7.56 -26.94
CA ASP A 231 52.56 8.60 -27.77
C ASP A 231 51.55 9.38 -28.65
N ARG A 232 50.27 8.97 -28.66
CA ARG A 232 49.19 9.62 -29.42
C ARG A 232 48.53 10.75 -28.62
N SER A 233 48.23 10.51 -27.34
CA SER A 233 47.51 11.46 -26.49
C SER A 233 47.79 11.27 -25.00
N TRP A 234 48.18 12.34 -24.31
CA TRP A 234 48.32 12.35 -22.84
C TRP A 234 46.99 12.18 -22.09
N LYS A 235 45.84 12.46 -22.73
CA LYS A 235 44.52 12.33 -22.10
C LYS A 235 44.02 10.88 -22.10
N GLU A 236 44.52 10.08 -23.03
CA GLU A 236 44.18 8.66 -23.11
C GLU A 236 45.14 7.89 -22.20
N ILE A 237 44.57 7.23 -21.18
CA ILE A 237 45.30 6.37 -20.26
C ILE A 237 44.99 4.94 -20.68
N HIS A 238 46.03 4.13 -20.92
CA HIS A 238 45.87 2.72 -21.30
C HIS A 238 46.00 1.76 -20.11
N PHE A 239 46.48 2.26 -18.96
CA PHE A 239 46.57 1.49 -17.72
C PHE A 239 45.19 1.08 -17.21
N ASP A 240 45.03 -0.21 -16.91
CA ASP A 240 43.84 -0.82 -16.35
C ASP A 240 44.21 -1.48 -15.02
N HIS A 241 43.78 -0.88 -13.91
CA HIS A 241 44.18 -1.32 -12.58
C HIS A 241 43.82 -2.78 -12.29
N ASP A 242 42.71 -3.29 -12.84
CA ASP A 242 42.23 -4.64 -12.57
C ASP A 242 43.01 -5.70 -13.35
N LYS A 243 43.52 -5.35 -14.53
CA LYS A 243 44.36 -6.25 -15.34
C LYS A 243 45.83 -6.15 -14.98
N ASP A 244 46.31 -4.94 -14.70
CA ASP A 244 47.74 -4.65 -14.53
C ASP A 244 48.20 -4.80 -13.07
N THR A 245 47.28 -5.01 -12.12
CA THR A 245 47.60 -5.19 -10.70
C THR A 245 46.91 -6.41 -10.09
N LYS A 246 47.34 -6.80 -8.88
CA LYS A 246 46.76 -7.93 -8.13
C LYS A 246 45.53 -7.55 -7.30
N TYR A 247 45.14 -6.27 -7.29
CA TYR A 247 44.05 -5.77 -6.46
C TYR A 247 42.98 -5.16 -7.36
N VAL A 248 41.85 -5.87 -7.47
CA VAL A 248 40.71 -5.48 -8.31
C VAL A 248 39.91 -4.38 -7.60
N LEU A 249 39.66 -3.27 -8.30
CA LEU A 249 38.89 -2.14 -7.81
C LEU A 249 37.40 -2.38 -8.07
N LEU A 250 36.71 -2.88 -7.06
CA LEU A 250 35.27 -3.19 -7.17
C LEU A 250 34.39 -1.95 -6.92
N ASP A 251 33.32 -1.86 -7.70
CA ASP A 251 32.25 -0.86 -7.59
C ASP A 251 32.76 0.59 -7.51
N LYS A 252 32.54 1.28 -6.39
CA LYS A 252 32.93 2.69 -6.26
C LYS A 252 34.44 2.90 -6.26
N HIS A 253 35.21 1.86 -5.93
CA HIS A 253 36.66 1.92 -5.97
C HIS A 253 37.20 2.01 -7.40
N GLU A 254 36.46 1.55 -8.41
CA GLU A 254 36.87 1.64 -9.83
C GLU A 254 37.09 3.09 -10.28
N LYS A 255 36.32 4.03 -9.70
CA LYS A 255 36.29 5.44 -10.12
C LYS A 255 37.12 6.38 -9.23
N VAL A 256 37.83 5.85 -8.24
CA VAL A 256 38.62 6.69 -7.32
C VAL A 256 39.91 7.16 -8.00
N LYS A 257 40.38 8.34 -7.62
CA LYS A 257 41.68 8.84 -8.09
C LYS A 257 42.78 8.01 -7.43
N CYS A 258 43.88 7.74 -8.15
CA CYS A 258 45.03 6.99 -7.63
C CYS A 258 45.52 7.54 -6.27
N ASP A 259 45.50 8.87 -6.13
CA ASP A 259 45.96 9.59 -4.94
C ASP A 259 45.11 9.34 -3.68
N SER A 260 43.89 8.84 -3.85
CA SER A 260 43.03 8.45 -2.74
C SER A 260 43.54 7.19 -2.04
N CYS A 261 44.28 6.34 -2.74
CA CYS A 261 44.89 5.12 -2.21
C CYS A 261 46.41 5.26 -2.07
N HIS A 262 47.08 5.80 -3.09
CA HIS A 262 48.52 5.99 -3.14
C HIS A 262 48.93 7.37 -2.61
N LEU A 263 49.29 7.43 -1.32
CA LEU A 263 49.60 8.67 -0.63
C LEU A 263 50.89 9.34 -1.16
N PRO A 264 51.02 10.68 -1.12
CA PRO A 264 52.13 11.41 -1.76
C PRO A 264 53.52 11.14 -1.17
N ALA A 265 53.62 10.44 -0.04
CA ALA A 265 54.85 10.31 0.74
C ALA A 265 55.92 9.41 0.08
N LYS A 266 55.55 8.56 -0.89
CA LYS A 266 56.47 7.65 -1.58
C LYS A 266 56.09 7.50 -3.06
N PRO A 267 57.05 7.20 -3.97
CA PRO A 267 56.72 6.88 -5.36
C PRO A 267 55.77 5.68 -5.46
N LEU A 268 54.82 5.71 -6.42
CA LEU A 268 53.77 4.70 -6.60
C LEU A 268 54.30 3.25 -6.52
N TYR A 269 55.38 2.96 -7.26
CA TYR A 269 55.99 1.63 -7.34
C TYR A 269 56.76 1.17 -6.08
N LYS A 270 56.79 1.97 -5.02
CA LYS A 270 57.48 1.66 -3.75
C LYS A 270 56.54 1.66 -2.54
N GLN A 271 55.22 1.73 -2.78
CA GLN A 271 54.22 1.71 -1.72
C GLN A 271 53.69 0.30 -1.47
N ASN A 272 53.78 -0.15 -0.21
CA ASN A 272 53.06 -1.33 0.27
C ASN A 272 51.80 -0.86 0.99
N LEU A 273 50.66 -0.88 0.29
CA LEU A 273 49.36 -0.54 0.86
C LEU A 273 48.67 -1.80 1.41
N SER A 274 48.01 -1.68 2.55
CA SER A 274 47.13 -2.74 3.07
C SER A 274 45.83 -2.77 2.28
N THR A 275 45.35 -3.96 1.94
CA THR A 275 44.08 -4.19 1.23
C THR A 275 42.89 -4.38 2.17
N THR A 276 43.09 -4.25 3.48
CA THR A 276 42.00 -4.34 4.47
C THR A 276 41.17 -3.05 4.50
N CYS A 277 39.85 -3.19 4.57
CA CYS A 277 38.89 -2.08 4.59
C CYS A 277 39.26 -1.02 5.63
N VAL A 278 39.59 -1.45 6.85
CA VAL A 278 39.94 -0.55 7.96
C VAL A 278 41.22 0.24 7.72
N ALA A 279 42.18 -0.26 6.92
CA ALA A 279 43.41 0.48 6.67
C ALA A 279 43.16 1.81 5.94
N CYS A 280 42.16 1.84 5.06
CA CYS A 280 41.76 3.04 4.33
C CYS A 280 40.60 3.78 5.02
N HIS A 281 39.62 3.04 5.56
CA HIS A 281 38.37 3.62 6.07
C HIS A 281 38.31 3.77 7.60
N ARG A 282 39.43 3.63 8.33
CA ARG A 282 39.47 3.89 9.79
C ARG A 282 38.94 5.27 10.15
N LYS A 283 39.26 6.28 9.36
CA LYS A 283 38.78 7.65 9.58
C LYS A 283 37.28 7.76 9.32
N ASP A 284 36.79 7.16 8.24
CA ASP A 284 35.35 7.14 7.93
C ASP A 284 34.56 6.41 9.02
N ASP A 285 35.05 5.28 9.51
CA ASP A 285 34.42 4.56 10.62
C ASP A 285 34.43 5.37 11.93
N LYS A 286 35.54 6.06 12.22
CA LYS A 286 35.67 6.90 13.41
C LYS A 286 34.76 8.13 13.38
N GLU A 287 34.64 8.80 12.23
CA GLU A 287 33.93 10.07 12.10
C GLU A 287 32.45 9.90 11.71
N LYS A 288 32.13 8.90 10.89
CA LYS A 288 30.81 8.73 10.26
C LYS A 288 30.17 7.36 10.50
N GLY A 289 30.98 6.38 10.93
CA GLY A 289 30.54 4.99 11.12
C GLY A 289 30.39 4.61 12.58
N HIS A 290 30.98 3.48 12.95
CA HIS A 290 30.72 2.79 14.21
C HIS A 290 31.73 3.08 15.30
N GLN A 291 32.67 4.01 15.09
CA GLN A 291 33.68 4.41 16.07
C GLN A 291 34.55 3.24 16.57
N GLY A 292 34.83 2.26 15.71
CA GLY A 292 35.61 1.06 16.02
C GLY A 292 34.86 -0.01 16.83
N LYS A 293 33.57 0.18 17.14
CA LYS A 293 32.82 -0.70 18.04
C LYS A 293 32.41 -2.05 17.43
N LEU A 294 32.43 -2.19 16.10
CA LEU A 294 32.02 -3.42 15.40
C LEU A 294 33.21 -4.25 14.84
N GLY A 295 34.45 -3.88 15.18
CA GLY A 295 35.65 -4.57 14.69
C GLY A 295 36.01 -4.26 13.23
N ASP A 296 37.02 -4.97 12.71
CA ASP A 296 37.70 -4.61 11.45
C ASP A 296 37.16 -5.33 10.20
N LYS A 297 36.25 -6.31 10.37
CA LYS A 297 35.65 -7.11 9.28
C LYS A 297 34.44 -6.39 8.68
N CYS A 298 34.65 -5.23 8.08
CA CYS A 298 33.59 -4.40 7.51
C CYS A 298 32.76 -5.15 6.46
N GLU A 299 33.40 -6.04 5.69
CA GLU A 299 32.81 -6.88 4.64
C GLU A 299 31.83 -7.94 5.15
N SER A 300 31.69 -8.13 6.47
CA SER A 300 30.62 -8.94 7.04
C SER A 300 29.26 -8.25 6.95
N CYS A 301 29.24 -6.92 6.94
CA CYS A 301 28.02 -6.13 6.92
C CYS A 301 27.90 -5.26 5.67
N HIS A 302 29.00 -4.68 5.19
CA HIS A 302 29.00 -3.71 4.10
C HIS A 302 29.51 -4.32 2.80
N THR A 303 29.26 -3.60 1.70
CA THR A 303 29.75 -3.94 0.37
C THR A 303 30.47 -2.74 -0.24
N GLU A 304 31.31 -3.00 -1.25
CA GLU A 304 32.11 -2.01 -1.98
C GLU A 304 31.24 -1.01 -2.78
N LYS A 305 29.96 -1.34 -2.99
CA LYS A 305 28.97 -0.50 -3.67
C LYS A 305 28.63 0.76 -2.89
N ASP A 306 28.30 0.64 -1.60
CA ASP A 306 28.06 1.77 -0.71
C ASP A 306 27.98 1.36 0.78
N TRP A 307 28.33 2.31 1.67
CA TRP A 307 28.31 2.14 3.13
C TRP A 307 26.90 2.21 3.77
N LYS A 308 25.87 2.60 3.03
CA LYS A 308 24.50 2.70 3.57
C LYS A 308 23.77 1.36 3.46
N THR A 309 24.11 0.56 2.46
CA THR A 309 23.54 -0.76 2.22
C THR A 309 24.27 -1.80 3.06
N THR A 310 23.57 -2.39 4.03
CA THR A 310 24.05 -3.54 4.80
C THR A 310 23.50 -4.84 4.24
N LYS A 311 24.36 -5.85 4.08
CA LYS A 311 23.96 -7.22 3.74
C LYS A 311 23.66 -8.08 4.97
N PHE A 312 24.11 -7.64 6.15
CA PHE A 312 23.85 -8.34 7.41
C PHE A 312 22.34 -8.31 7.72
N ASP A 313 21.76 -9.50 7.90
CA ASP A 313 20.35 -9.72 8.18
C ASP A 313 20.22 -10.50 9.48
N HIS A 314 19.71 -9.85 10.52
CA HIS A 314 19.62 -10.43 11.86
C HIS A 314 18.76 -11.70 11.91
N ASP A 315 17.80 -11.85 10.99
CA ASP A 315 16.91 -13.02 10.93
C ASP A 315 17.59 -14.25 10.32
N LYS A 316 18.57 -14.04 9.44
CA LYS A 316 19.30 -15.10 8.74
C LYS A 316 20.62 -15.43 9.41
N ASP A 317 21.32 -14.39 9.86
CA ASP A 317 22.71 -14.50 10.32
C ASP A 317 22.80 -14.76 11.84
N THR A 318 21.67 -14.71 12.56
CA THR A 318 21.64 -14.93 14.02
C THR A 318 20.50 -15.85 14.44
N LYS A 319 20.58 -16.35 15.69
CA LYS A 319 19.51 -17.16 16.30
C LYS A 319 18.34 -16.34 16.86
N TYR A 320 18.41 -15.01 16.81
CA TYR A 320 17.41 -14.12 17.40
C TYR A 320 16.82 -13.20 16.33
N PRO A 321 15.75 -13.61 15.63
CA PRO A 321 15.17 -12.80 14.57
C PRO A 321 14.51 -11.53 15.15
N LEU A 322 14.75 -10.38 14.51
CA LEU A 322 14.14 -9.11 14.89
C LEU A 322 12.73 -9.06 14.30
N LYS A 323 11.73 -9.03 15.16
CA LYS A 323 10.31 -8.99 14.77
C LYS A 323 9.69 -7.62 15.06
N GLY A 324 8.74 -7.23 14.22
CA GLY A 324 7.99 -5.99 14.37
C GLY A 324 8.91 -4.76 14.45
N LYS A 325 8.65 -3.89 15.43
CA LYS A 325 9.40 -2.64 15.64
C LYS A 325 10.84 -2.84 16.06
N HIS A 326 11.23 -4.03 16.51
CA HIS A 326 12.63 -4.31 16.83
C HIS A 326 13.52 -4.35 15.58
N ARG A 327 12.95 -4.49 14.36
CA ARG A 327 13.72 -4.36 13.11
C ARG A 327 14.31 -2.96 12.90
N ASP A 328 13.65 -1.95 13.48
CA ASP A 328 14.08 -0.55 13.38
C ASP A 328 15.10 -0.18 14.48
N ALA A 329 15.40 -1.11 15.41
CA ALA A 329 16.29 -0.85 16.53
C ALA A 329 17.75 -0.75 16.07
N LYS A 330 18.49 0.22 16.62
CA LYS A 330 19.93 0.34 16.40
C LYS A 330 20.67 -0.74 17.19
N CYS A 331 21.78 -1.24 16.66
CA CYS A 331 22.55 -2.34 17.27
C CYS A 331 22.97 -2.05 18.72
N ASP A 332 23.35 -0.80 19.03
CA ASP A 332 23.78 -0.33 20.36
C ASP A 332 22.65 -0.30 21.39
N THR A 333 21.39 -0.33 20.94
CA THR A 333 20.22 -0.42 21.83
C THR A 333 20.20 -1.76 22.57
N CYS A 334 20.56 -2.85 21.87
CA CYS A 334 20.63 -4.20 22.42
C CYS A 334 22.06 -4.58 22.87
N HIS A 335 23.07 -4.21 22.08
CA HIS A 335 24.48 -4.55 22.33
C HIS A 335 25.24 -3.41 23.00
N LYS A 336 24.80 -3.02 24.21
CA LYS A 336 25.39 -1.91 24.98
C LYS A 336 26.87 -2.11 25.32
N SER A 337 27.30 -3.36 25.49
CA SER A 337 28.70 -3.73 25.79
C SER A 337 29.56 -3.92 24.53
N GLY A 338 29.04 -3.60 23.34
CA GLY A 338 29.70 -3.82 22.06
C GLY A 338 29.47 -5.23 21.49
N VAL A 339 29.66 -5.37 20.17
CA VAL A 339 29.46 -6.64 19.44
C VAL A 339 30.76 -7.40 19.16
N ALA A 340 31.86 -7.06 19.85
CA ALA A 340 33.20 -7.61 19.60
C ALA A 340 33.28 -9.15 19.65
N GLY A 341 32.30 -9.81 20.29
CA GLY A 341 32.17 -11.26 20.32
C GLY A 341 31.75 -11.91 18.99
N ILE A 342 31.05 -11.19 18.10
CA ILE A 342 30.54 -11.75 16.83
C ILE A 342 31.70 -12.06 15.87
N ALA A 343 32.75 -11.24 15.85
CA ALA A 343 33.92 -11.45 14.98
C ALA A 343 34.91 -12.50 15.50
N SER A 344 34.83 -12.85 16.79
CA SER A 344 35.89 -13.59 17.51
C SER A 344 35.55 -15.04 17.86
N LYS A 345 34.36 -15.56 17.47
CA LYS A 345 33.86 -16.91 17.87
C LYS A 345 33.94 -17.21 19.39
N LYS A 346 34.14 -16.20 20.24
CA LYS A 346 34.03 -16.37 21.70
C LYS A 346 32.54 -16.37 22.07
N PRO A 347 32.10 -17.24 23.00
CA PRO A 347 30.73 -17.20 23.48
C PRO A 347 30.44 -15.80 24.03
N LEU A 348 29.52 -15.09 23.38
CA LEU A 348 28.98 -13.85 23.94
C LEU A 348 28.38 -14.19 25.31
N GLU A 349 28.63 -13.35 26.30
CA GLU A 349 27.79 -13.27 27.49
C GLU A 349 26.33 -13.32 27.03
N LYS A 350 25.59 -14.29 27.55
CA LYS A 350 24.26 -14.67 27.05
C LYS A 350 23.32 -13.49 27.29
N LEU A 351 23.08 -12.66 26.26
CA LEU A 351 22.13 -11.57 26.34
C LEU A 351 20.75 -12.16 26.65
N GLU A 352 20.14 -11.75 27.76
CA GLU A 352 18.80 -12.20 28.12
C GLU A 352 17.78 -11.69 27.09
N THR A 353 17.10 -12.62 26.43
CA THR A 353 16.14 -12.33 25.36
C THR A 353 14.70 -12.18 25.85
N ALA A 354 14.48 -12.26 27.16
CA ALA A 354 13.15 -12.07 27.73
C ALA A 354 12.75 -10.59 27.61
N CYS A 355 11.51 -10.32 27.23
CA CYS A 355 11.01 -8.95 27.02
C CYS A 355 11.25 -8.06 28.25
N VAL A 356 11.03 -8.60 29.45
CA VAL A 356 11.23 -7.89 30.71
C VAL A 356 12.67 -7.45 30.94
N SER A 357 13.67 -8.18 30.42
CA SER A 357 15.09 -7.82 30.61
C SER A 357 15.44 -6.51 29.90
N CYS A 358 14.72 -6.17 28.82
CA CYS A 358 14.89 -4.89 28.12
C CYS A 358 13.83 -3.85 28.52
N HIS A 359 12.58 -4.26 28.72
CA HIS A 359 11.44 -3.36 28.91
C HIS A 359 10.98 -3.21 30.37
N ARG A 360 11.76 -3.68 31.37
CA ARG A 360 11.42 -3.51 32.80
C ARG A 360 11.14 -2.04 33.15
N LYS A 361 11.96 -1.12 32.64
CA LYS A 361 11.80 0.32 32.92
C LYS A 361 10.53 0.87 32.27
N ASP A 362 10.26 0.50 31.02
CA ASP A 362 9.04 0.89 30.32
C ASP A 362 7.78 0.38 31.04
N ASP A 363 7.81 -0.87 31.50
CA ASP A 363 6.71 -1.46 32.27
C ASP A 363 6.52 -0.76 33.64
N GLN A 364 7.60 -0.39 34.32
CA GLN A 364 7.55 0.35 35.58
C GLN A 364 7.02 1.78 35.44
N GLU A 365 7.40 2.48 34.38
CA GLU A 365 7.03 3.89 34.19
C GLU A 365 5.68 4.06 33.48
N LYS A 366 5.41 3.25 32.45
CA LYS A 366 4.28 3.43 31.52
C LYS A 366 3.32 2.23 31.45
N GLY A 367 3.77 1.06 31.90
CA GLY A 367 3.01 -0.19 31.80
C GLY A 367 2.30 -0.59 33.08
N HIS A 368 2.52 -1.83 33.49
CA HIS A 368 1.80 -2.52 34.55
C HIS A 368 2.60 -2.68 35.83
N LYS A 369 3.79 -2.08 35.93
CA LYS A 369 4.62 -2.07 37.15
C LYS A 369 4.90 -3.47 37.71
N GLY A 370 5.03 -4.45 36.83
CA GLY A 370 5.28 -5.85 37.17
C GLY A 370 4.04 -6.64 37.61
N THR A 371 2.85 -6.03 37.70
CA THR A 371 1.63 -6.69 38.21
C THR A 371 1.24 -7.94 37.41
N TYR A 372 1.54 -7.99 36.11
CA TYR A 372 1.15 -9.11 35.24
C TYR A 372 2.27 -10.11 34.94
N GLY A 373 3.42 -9.99 35.61
CA GLY A 373 4.56 -10.91 35.45
C GLY A 373 5.40 -10.66 34.20
N ALA A 374 6.28 -11.62 33.86
CA ALA A 374 7.32 -11.45 32.84
C ALA A 374 6.92 -11.90 31.41
N LYS A 375 5.77 -12.59 31.26
CA LYS A 375 5.31 -13.15 29.98
C LYS A 375 4.50 -12.13 29.17
N CYS A 376 5.14 -11.04 28.76
CA CYS A 376 4.50 -9.93 28.03
C CYS A 376 3.86 -10.38 26.71
N GLU A 377 4.47 -11.36 26.04
CA GLU A 377 4.08 -11.94 24.75
C GLU A 377 2.73 -12.67 24.75
N SER A 378 2.18 -12.96 25.94
CA SER A 378 0.83 -13.48 26.10
C SER A 378 -0.27 -12.46 25.76
N CYS A 379 0.07 -11.17 25.84
CA CYS A 379 -0.89 -10.07 25.72
C CYS A 379 -0.46 -9.02 24.68
N HIS A 380 0.84 -8.83 24.52
CA HIS A 380 1.42 -7.83 23.63
C HIS A 380 2.23 -8.51 22.53
N THR A 381 2.45 -7.78 21.45
CA THR A 381 3.30 -8.25 20.34
C THR A 381 4.40 -7.25 20.07
N GLU A 382 5.44 -7.70 19.38
CA GLU A 382 6.58 -6.87 18.97
C GLU A 382 6.19 -5.79 17.94
N LYS A 383 4.93 -5.77 17.46
CA LYS A 383 4.42 -4.73 16.56
C LYS A 383 4.08 -3.44 17.29
N ASP A 384 3.39 -3.53 18.42
CA ASP A 384 2.91 -2.40 19.20
C ASP A 384 2.44 -2.84 20.60
N TRP A 385 2.68 -1.98 21.60
CA TRP A 385 2.29 -2.23 23.00
C TRP A 385 0.84 -1.84 23.33
N LYS A 386 0.20 -0.98 22.53
CA LYS A 386 -1.18 -0.51 22.78
C LYS A 386 -2.22 -1.55 22.33
N THR A 387 -1.88 -2.34 21.32
CA THR A 387 -2.75 -3.37 20.77
C THR A 387 -2.65 -4.63 21.62
N LEU A 388 -3.75 -4.94 22.33
CA LEU A 388 -3.86 -6.16 23.10
C LEU A 388 -4.26 -7.31 22.16
N THR A 389 -3.49 -8.40 22.15
CA THR A 389 -3.84 -9.61 21.40
C THR A 389 -4.61 -10.62 22.25
N PHE A 390 -4.49 -10.52 23.57
CA PHE A 390 -5.20 -11.39 24.52
C PHE A 390 -6.71 -11.16 24.46
N ASP A 391 -7.46 -12.25 24.33
CA ASP A 391 -8.91 -12.26 24.29
C ASP A 391 -9.45 -13.31 25.26
N HIS A 392 -10.26 -12.87 26.24
CA HIS A 392 -10.82 -13.77 27.25
C HIS A 392 -11.70 -14.88 26.67
N THR A 393 -12.36 -14.65 25.53
CA THR A 393 -13.21 -15.63 24.84
C THR A 393 -12.40 -16.74 24.19
N ARG A 394 -11.22 -16.41 23.65
CA ARG A 394 -10.36 -17.38 22.95
C ARG A 394 -9.37 -18.03 23.91
N ASP A 395 -8.77 -17.25 24.79
CA ASP A 395 -7.58 -17.64 25.55
C ASP A 395 -7.93 -18.10 26.98
N THR A 396 -9.18 -17.95 27.41
CA THR A 396 -9.63 -18.38 28.75
C THR A 396 -10.98 -19.10 28.73
N LYS A 397 -11.31 -19.78 29.83
CA LYS A 397 -12.62 -20.44 30.01
C LYS A 397 -13.73 -19.48 30.44
N TYR A 398 -13.42 -18.19 30.63
CA TYR A 398 -14.36 -17.19 31.10
C TYR A 398 -14.50 -16.06 30.07
N PRO A 399 -15.41 -16.20 29.08
CA PRO A 399 -15.61 -15.18 28.07
C PRO A 399 -16.26 -13.94 28.68
N LEU A 400 -15.65 -12.77 28.45
CA LEU A 400 -16.28 -11.50 28.77
C LEU A 400 -17.33 -11.18 27.71
N LYS A 401 -18.56 -10.94 28.12
CA LYS A 401 -19.69 -10.67 27.23
C LYS A 401 -20.29 -9.29 27.49
N GLU A 402 -20.87 -8.70 26.44
CA GLU A 402 -21.64 -7.46 26.52
C GLU A 402 -20.88 -6.33 27.25
N LYS A 403 -21.43 -5.77 28.34
CA LYS A 403 -20.82 -4.67 29.10
C LYS A 403 -19.56 -5.06 29.85
N HIS A 404 -19.24 -6.35 29.96
CA HIS A 404 -18.02 -6.82 30.61
C HIS A 404 -16.80 -6.81 29.66
N VAL A 405 -17.00 -6.80 28.33
CA VAL A 405 -15.90 -6.78 27.34
C VAL A 405 -14.92 -5.61 27.55
N PRO A 406 -15.36 -4.34 27.70
CA PRO A 406 -14.45 -3.21 27.85
C PRO A 406 -13.94 -2.99 29.28
N VAL A 407 -14.26 -3.89 30.23
CA VAL A 407 -13.86 -3.71 31.63
C VAL A 407 -12.34 -3.87 31.77
N LYS A 408 -11.71 -2.96 32.53
CA LYS A 408 -10.27 -3.00 32.77
C LYS A 408 -9.91 -4.23 33.61
N CYS A 409 -8.82 -4.92 33.27
CA CYS A 409 -8.39 -6.15 33.97
C CYS A 409 -8.31 -5.97 35.50
N LYS A 410 -7.82 -4.83 35.99
CA LYS A 410 -7.72 -4.50 37.43
C LYS A 410 -9.04 -4.48 38.19
N SER A 411 -10.17 -4.41 37.48
CA SER A 411 -11.50 -4.49 38.08
C SER A 411 -11.86 -5.92 38.49
N CYS A 412 -11.21 -6.92 37.89
CA CYS A 412 -11.43 -8.34 38.18
C CYS A 412 -10.19 -8.97 38.84
N HIS A 413 -9.01 -8.63 38.36
CA HIS A 413 -7.73 -9.14 38.85
C HIS A 413 -7.10 -8.15 39.82
N LEU A 414 -6.82 -8.63 41.05
CA LEU A 414 -6.27 -7.79 42.11
C LEU A 414 -4.81 -7.40 41.81
N PRO A 415 -4.39 -6.13 42.04
CA PRO A 415 -3.03 -5.66 41.71
C PRO A 415 -1.92 -6.32 42.53
N ASP A 416 -2.27 -6.83 43.70
CA ASP A 416 -1.32 -7.25 44.74
C ASP A 416 -0.91 -8.72 44.59
N LYS A 417 -1.48 -9.43 43.60
CA LYS A 417 -1.21 -10.84 43.31
C LYS A 417 -0.83 -10.98 41.85
N GLN A 418 0.13 -11.86 41.54
CA GLN A 418 0.43 -12.21 40.16
C GLN A 418 -0.83 -12.68 39.45
N LEU A 419 -1.07 -12.17 38.23
CA LEU A 419 -2.23 -12.50 37.40
C LEU A 419 -2.38 -14.01 37.17
N TYR A 420 -1.25 -14.65 36.86
CA TYR A 420 -1.17 -16.08 36.60
C TYR A 420 -1.30 -16.86 37.92
N GLY A 421 -2.44 -17.54 38.10
CA GLY A 421 -2.74 -18.37 39.28
C GLY A 421 -3.86 -17.84 40.16
N GLN A 422 -4.46 -16.68 39.85
CA GLN A 422 -5.63 -16.20 40.58
C GLN A 422 -6.86 -17.08 40.28
N LYS A 423 -7.39 -17.74 41.32
CA LYS A 423 -8.70 -18.41 41.26
C LYS A 423 -9.76 -17.38 41.64
N LEU A 424 -10.37 -16.75 40.64
CA LEU A 424 -11.47 -15.81 40.81
C LEU A 424 -12.81 -16.54 40.75
N GLU A 425 -13.71 -16.23 41.67
CA GLU A 425 -15.10 -16.67 41.62
C GLU A 425 -15.84 -15.94 40.49
N THR A 426 -16.46 -16.67 39.59
CA THR A 426 -17.06 -16.17 38.33
C THR A 426 -18.57 -15.92 38.41
N THR A 427 -19.15 -16.00 39.60
CA THR A 427 -20.57 -15.75 39.81
C THR A 427 -20.91 -14.26 39.74
N CYS A 428 -22.13 -13.88 39.35
CA CYS A 428 -22.54 -12.47 39.35
C CYS A 428 -22.41 -11.85 40.76
N VAL A 429 -22.78 -12.60 41.80
CA VAL A 429 -22.76 -12.12 43.19
C VAL A 429 -21.35 -11.90 43.72
N SER A 430 -20.33 -12.67 43.29
CA SER A 430 -18.95 -12.45 43.78
C SER A 430 -18.43 -11.06 43.40
N CYS A 431 -18.86 -10.52 42.26
CA CYS A 431 -18.49 -9.17 41.82
C CYS A 431 -19.52 -8.09 42.22
N HIS A 432 -20.81 -8.39 42.17
CA HIS A 432 -21.88 -7.39 42.34
C HIS A 432 -22.55 -7.38 43.71
N ARG A 433 -22.11 -8.20 44.68
CA ARG A 433 -22.71 -8.27 46.04
C ARG A 433 -22.89 -6.90 46.68
N LYS A 434 -21.86 -6.04 46.65
CA LYS A 434 -21.93 -4.71 47.28
C LYS A 434 -22.98 -3.82 46.61
N VAL A 435 -23.03 -3.83 45.28
CA VAL A 435 -24.02 -3.06 44.50
C VAL A 435 -25.43 -3.56 44.81
N ASP A 436 -25.62 -4.88 44.86
CA ASP A 436 -26.91 -5.48 45.19
C ASP A 436 -27.37 -5.11 46.61
N GLN A 437 -26.47 -5.22 47.59
CA GLN A 437 -26.74 -4.93 49.00
C GLN A 437 -27.08 -3.46 49.26
N GLU A 438 -26.34 -2.54 48.64
CA GLU A 438 -26.47 -1.11 48.94
C GLU A 438 -27.51 -0.41 48.04
N LYS A 439 -27.66 -0.84 46.79
CA LYS A 439 -28.37 -0.04 45.75
C LYS A 439 -29.53 -0.77 45.05
N ALA A 440 -29.67 -2.08 45.20
CA ALA A 440 -30.73 -2.85 44.52
C ALA A 440 -31.58 -3.67 45.50
N HIS A 441 -31.36 -4.98 45.59
CA HIS A 441 -32.26 -5.91 46.28
C HIS A 441 -31.92 -6.14 47.75
N LYS A 442 -30.88 -5.49 48.29
CA LYS A 442 -30.42 -5.68 49.68
C LYS A 442 -30.09 -7.15 50.00
N GLY A 443 -29.65 -7.95 49.02
CA GLY A 443 -29.35 -9.37 49.18
C GLY A 443 -30.56 -10.32 49.22
N THR A 444 -31.78 -9.82 49.04
CA THR A 444 -33.01 -10.62 49.27
C THR A 444 -33.33 -11.62 48.15
N TYR A 445 -32.80 -11.42 46.94
CA TYR A 445 -33.14 -12.23 45.75
C TYR A 445 -32.14 -13.35 45.44
N GLY A 446 -31.12 -13.54 46.29
CA GLY A 446 -30.15 -14.64 46.16
C GLY A 446 -29.07 -14.41 45.09
N ALA A 447 -28.35 -15.48 44.74
CA ALA A 447 -27.15 -15.41 43.89
C ALA A 447 -27.41 -15.64 42.38
N LYS A 448 -28.59 -16.13 42.01
CA LYS A 448 -28.98 -16.41 40.62
C LYS A 448 -29.47 -15.12 39.95
N CYS A 449 -28.57 -14.19 39.67
CA CYS A 449 -28.91 -12.91 39.06
C CYS A 449 -29.37 -13.08 37.60
N GLU A 450 -28.81 -14.06 36.92
CA GLU A 450 -29.02 -14.40 35.50
C GLU A 450 -30.42 -14.91 35.17
N SER A 451 -31.22 -15.29 36.18
CA SER A 451 -32.63 -15.62 35.99
C SER A 451 -33.48 -14.40 35.64
N CYS A 452 -33.00 -13.20 35.98
CA CYS A 452 -33.76 -11.95 35.89
C CYS A 452 -33.02 -10.88 35.10
N HIS A 453 -31.70 -10.87 35.18
CA HIS A 453 -30.84 -9.87 34.56
C HIS A 453 -29.92 -10.50 33.53
N THR A 454 -29.41 -9.66 32.63
CA THR A 454 -28.44 -10.08 31.62
C THR A 454 -27.18 -9.24 31.72
N GLU A 455 -26.08 -9.72 31.16
CA GLU A 455 -24.79 -9.01 31.10
C GLU A 455 -24.85 -7.74 30.24
N LYS A 456 -25.95 -7.54 29.49
CA LYS A 456 -26.19 -6.36 28.66
C LYS A 456 -26.56 -5.12 29.49
N ASP A 457 -27.46 -5.28 30.45
CA ASP A 457 -27.95 -4.19 31.30
C ASP A 457 -28.76 -4.73 32.50
N TRP A 458 -28.67 -4.03 33.63
CA TRP A 458 -29.37 -4.39 34.88
C TRP A 458 -30.82 -3.89 34.95
N LYS A 459 -31.21 -2.88 34.15
CA LYS A 459 -32.58 -2.31 34.16
C LYS A 459 -33.55 -3.17 33.38
N THR A 460 -33.06 -3.90 32.38
CA THR A 460 -33.88 -4.79 31.57
C THR A 460 -34.11 -6.10 32.31
N LEU A 461 -35.37 -6.35 32.68
CA LEU A 461 -35.78 -7.60 33.33
C LEU A 461 -36.15 -8.63 32.23
N THR A 462 -35.52 -9.80 32.26
CA THR A 462 -35.87 -10.92 31.37
C THR A 462 -36.92 -11.85 31.96
N PHE A 463 -37.03 -11.87 33.28
CA PHE A 463 -37.97 -12.71 34.01
C PHE A 463 -39.42 -12.31 33.75
N ASP A 464 -40.26 -13.30 33.44
CA ASP A 464 -41.69 -13.15 33.20
C ASP A 464 -42.47 -14.22 33.98
N HIS A 465 -43.36 -13.79 34.87
CA HIS A 465 -44.20 -14.71 35.67
C HIS A 465 -45.07 -15.64 34.83
N THR A 466 -45.48 -15.24 33.62
CA THR A 466 -46.31 -16.05 32.72
C THR A 466 -45.52 -17.20 32.10
N ARG A 467 -44.24 -16.96 31.81
CA ARG A 467 -43.37 -17.95 31.16
C ARG A 467 -42.60 -18.79 32.17
N ASP A 468 -42.09 -18.14 33.22
CA ASP A 468 -41.08 -18.71 34.10
C ASP A 468 -41.68 -19.26 35.42
N THR A 469 -42.97 -19.02 35.69
CA THR A 469 -43.67 -19.58 36.86
C THR A 469 -45.04 -20.16 36.52
N LYS A 470 -45.61 -20.92 37.47
CA LYS A 470 -46.97 -21.47 37.37
C LYS A 470 -48.07 -20.47 37.77
N TYR A 471 -47.70 -19.22 38.05
CA TYR A 471 -48.61 -18.19 38.55
C TYR A 471 -48.50 -16.93 37.67
N PRO A 472 -49.26 -16.86 36.56
CA PRO A 472 -49.25 -15.71 35.69
C PRO A 472 -49.94 -14.52 36.36
N LEU A 473 -49.27 -13.37 36.40
CA LEU A 473 -49.87 -12.13 36.88
C LEU A 473 -50.87 -11.61 35.83
N LYS A 474 -52.09 -11.30 36.26
CA LYS A 474 -53.18 -10.82 35.39
C LYS A 474 -53.70 -9.47 35.85
N GLY A 475 -54.23 -8.70 34.90
CA GLY A 475 -54.84 -7.40 35.13
C GLY A 475 -53.95 -6.45 35.93
N LYS A 476 -54.48 -5.89 37.02
CA LYS A 476 -53.77 -4.92 37.85
C LYS A 476 -52.61 -5.50 38.65
N HIS A 477 -52.42 -6.82 38.66
CA HIS A 477 -51.27 -7.45 39.31
C HIS A 477 -50.00 -7.42 38.46
N ILE A 478 -50.10 -7.25 37.13
CA ILE A 478 -48.94 -7.24 36.21
C ILE A 478 -47.88 -6.20 36.60
N PRO A 479 -48.21 -4.91 36.83
CA PRO A 479 -47.22 -3.89 37.16
C PRO A 479 -46.81 -3.86 38.65
N VAL A 480 -47.29 -4.80 39.47
CA VAL A 480 -47.00 -4.81 40.91
C VAL A 480 -45.53 -5.15 41.16
N LYS A 481 -44.90 -4.41 42.07
CA LYS A 481 -43.49 -4.66 42.44
C LYS A 481 -43.37 -6.02 43.13
N CYS A 482 -42.34 -6.80 42.81
CA CYS A 482 -42.12 -8.14 43.39
C CYS A 482 -42.20 -8.16 44.92
N LYS A 483 -41.65 -7.13 45.60
CA LYS A 483 -41.67 -7.01 47.07
C LYS A 483 -43.06 -6.92 47.71
N SER A 484 -44.09 -6.60 46.93
CA SER A 484 -45.47 -6.57 47.39
C SER A 484 -46.05 -7.97 47.60
N CYS A 485 -45.48 -8.97 46.91
CA CYS A 485 -45.86 -10.37 47.05
C CYS A 485 -44.78 -11.17 47.78
N HIS A 486 -43.51 -10.96 47.41
CA HIS A 486 -42.35 -11.62 47.98
C HIS A 486 -41.74 -10.79 49.11
N LEU A 487 -41.86 -11.29 50.34
CA LEU A 487 -41.49 -10.52 51.53
C LEU A 487 -39.95 -10.41 51.66
N PRO A 488 -39.40 -9.25 52.11
CA PRO A 488 -37.95 -9.02 52.14
C PRO A 488 -37.17 -9.87 53.15
N ASP A 489 -37.84 -10.47 54.12
CA ASP A 489 -37.27 -11.24 55.23
C ASP A 489 -36.95 -12.69 54.85
N LYS A 490 -37.36 -13.15 53.66
CA LYS A 490 -37.11 -14.50 53.16
C LYS A 490 -36.48 -14.46 51.77
N GLN A 491 -35.58 -15.38 51.50
CA GLN A 491 -34.97 -15.49 50.16
C GLN A 491 -36.03 -15.85 49.11
N LEU A 492 -36.09 -15.10 48.01
CA LEU A 492 -37.13 -15.20 46.95
C LEU A 492 -37.46 -16.65 46.55
N TYR A 493 -36.44 -17.46 46.25
CA TYR A 493 -36.58 -18.85 45.80
C TYR A 493 -37.03 -19.85 46.87
N GLY A 494 -37.04 -19.46 48.15
CA GLY A 494 -37.50 -20.29 49.25
C GLY A 494 -38.94 -19.98 49.70
N GLN A 495 -39.59 -18.96 49.13
CA GLN A 495 -40.92 -18.53 49.55
C GLN A 495 -42.01 -19.34 48.85
N LYS A 496 -42.83 -20.04 49.64
CA LYS A 496 -44.12 -20.58 49.19
C LYS A 496 -45.21 -19.58 49.55
N LEU A 497 -45.75 -18.89 48.56
CA LEU A 497 -46.84 -17.93 48.72
C LEU A 497 -48.18 -18.59 48.40
N GLU A 498 -49.18 -18.32 49.23
CA GLU A 498 -50.57 -18.66 48.93
C GLU A 498 -51.09 -17.81 47.77
N THR A 499 -51.81 -18.43 46.83
CA THR A 499 -52.22 -17.81 45.56
C THR A 499 -53.70 -17.43 45.51
N THR A 500 -54.43 -17.64 46.60
CA THR A 500 -55.85 -17.26 46.70
C THR A 500 -56.03 -15.75 46.83
N CYS A 501 -57.11 -15.18 46.31
CA CYS A 501 -57.35 -13.73 46.42
C CYS A 501 -57.36 -13.26 47.88
N ILE A 502 -58.01 -14.02 48.78
CA ILE A 502 -58.18 -13.64 50.18
C ILE A 502 -56.87 -13.67 50.97
N SER A 503 -55.88 -14.49 50.61
CA SER A 503 -54.60 -14.55 51.36
C SER A 503 -53.84 -13.22 51.30
N CYS A 504 -54.04 -12.44 50.24
CA CYS A 504 -53.49 -11.09 50.09
C CYS A 504 -54.51 -10.01 50.44
N HIS A 505 -55.77 -10.16 50.02
CA HIS A 505 -56.80 -9.13 50.10
C HIS A 505 -57.75 -9.24 51.30
N ARG A 506 -57.41 -10.02 52.33
CA ARG A 506 -58.24 -10.15 53.55
C ARG A 506 -58.59 -8.79 54.18
N LYS A 507 -57.66 -7.83 54.19
CA LYS A 507 -57.91 -6.49 54.72
C LYS A 507 -58.75 -5.61 53.79
N ASP A 508 -58.79 -5.95 52.51
CA ASP A 508 -59.54 -5.22 51.49
C ASP A 508 -61.00 -5.71 51.39
N ASP A 509 -61.30 -6.89 51.95
CA ASP A 509 -62.64 -7.47 51.90
C ASP A 509 -63.67 -6.58 52.62
N LYS A 510 -64.54 -5.97 51.81
CA LYS A 510 -65.67 -5.15 52.30
C LYS A 510 -66.85 -5.97 52.78
N HIS A 511 -66.87 -7.27 52.47
CA HIS A 511 -67.94 -8.19 52.82
C HIS A 511 -67.73 -8.86 54.19
N LYS A 512 -66.56 -8.67 54.83
CA LYS A 512 -66.23 -9.20 56.16
C LYS A 512 -66.46 -10.72 56.27
N ASP A 513 -65.92 -11.47 55.32
CA ASP A 513 -66.01 -12.91 55.15
C ASP A 513 -67.45 -13.44 54.92
N GLN A 514 -68.46 -12.57 54.78
CA GLN A 514 -69.87 -13.00 54.69
C GLN A 514 -70.23 -13.69 53.37
N LEU A 515 -69.51 -13.40 52.28
CA LEU A 515 -69.75 -13.97 50.95
C LEU A 515 -68.76 -15.10 50.60
N GLY A 516 -67.99 -15.58 51.58
CA GLY A 516 -66.95 -16.58 51.39
C GLY A 516 -65.64 -16.02 50.81
N THR A 517 -64.69 -16.90 50.52
CA THR A 517 -63.31 -16.55 50.17
C THR A 517 -62.98 -16.60 48.68
N LYS A 518 -63.92 -17.10 47.85
CA LYS A 518 -63.78 -17.22 46.39
C LYS A 518 -64.19 -15.93 45.69
N CYS A 519 -63.41 -14.87 45.91
CA CYS A 519 -63.66 -13.53 45.40
C CYS A 519 -63.86 -13.50 43.87
N GLU A 520 -63.12 -14.34 43.14
CA GLU A 520 -63.11 -14.49 41.68
C GLU A 520 -64.45 -14.94 41.09
N THR A 521 -65.36 -15.44 41.92
CA THR A 521 -66.73 -15.78 41.52
C THR A 521 -67.50 -14.53 41.09
N CYS A 522 -67.20 -13.38 41.72
CA CYS A 522 -67.89 -12.12 41.48
C CYS A 522 -66.95 -11.02 40.95
N HIS A 523 -65.70 -11.00 41.40
CA HIS A 523 -64.72 -9.98 41.05
C HIS A 523 -63.67 -10.52 40.07
N THR A 524 -62.89 -9.61 39.50
CA THR A 524 -61.80 -9.95 38.57
C THR A 524 -60.54 -9.20 38.97
N GLU A 525 -59.39 -9.70 38.56
CA GLU A 525 -58.09 -9.05 38.79
C GLU A 525 -57.96 -7.69 38.05
N GLU A 526 -58.90 -7.36 37.18
CA GLU A 526 -58.99 -6.06 36.50
C GLU A 526 -59.62 -4.97 37.38
N SER A 527 -60.61 -5.32 38.20
CA SER A 527 -61.39 -4.36 38.99
C SER A 527 -62.22 -5.02 40.09
N TRP A 528 -62.11 -4.47 41.29
CA TRP A 528 -62.99 -4.79 42.42
C TRP A 528 -64.39 -4.16 42.32
N THR A 529 -64.54 -3.06 41.57
CA THR A 529 -65.83 -2.34 41.48
C THR A 529 -66.75 -2.87 40.41
N LYS A 530 -66.22 -3.57 39.40
CA LYS A 530 -67.01 -4.26 38.37
C LYS A 530 -67.26 -5.69 38.80
N THR A 531 -68.50 -5.97 39.23
CA THR A 531 -68.93 -7.33 39.60
C THR A 531 -69.54 -8.06 38.40
N ARG A 532 -69.33 -9.38 38.33
CA ARG A 532 -69.96 -10.32 37.40
C ARG A 532 -71.20 -11.00 38.01
N PHE A 533 -71.59 -10.62 39.22
CA PHE A 533 -72.71 -11.25 39.92
C PHE A 533 -74.04 -11.02 39.19
N ASP A 534 -74.75 -12.12 38.94
CA ASP A 534 -76.02 -12.17 38.21
C ASP A 534 -77.09 -12.81 39.10
N HIS A 535 -78.16 -12.06 39.43
CA HIS A 535 -79.23 -12.58 40.30
C HIS A 535 -80.02 -13.73 39.67
N GLN A 536 -80.11 -13.81 38.36
CA GLN A 536 -80.88 -14.81 37.63
C GLN A 536 -80.14 -16.15 37.61
N ARG A 537 -78.80 -16.12 37.58
CA ARG A 537 -77.96 -17.33 37.52
C ARG A 537 -77.37 -17.75 38.86
N MET A 538 -77.11 -16.80 39.75
CA MET A 538 -76.28 -17.01 40.95
C MET A 538 -77.04 -16.77 42.26
N SER A 539 -78.32 -16.34 42.20
CA SER A 539 -79.18 -16.15 43.37
C SER A 539 -80.43 -17.02 43.30
N LYS A 540 -80.95 -17.41 44.47
CA LYS A 540 -82.26 -18.06 44.60
C LYS A 540 -83.43 -17.06 44.47
N TYR A 541 -83.12 -15.77 44.34
CA TYR A 541 -84.09 -14.69 44.18
C TYR A 541 -83.82 -13.95 42.86
N PRO A 542 -84.39 -14.43 41.74
CA PRO A 542 -84.24 -13.78 40.45
C PRO A 542 -85.03 -12.46 40.45
N LEU A 543 -84.41 -11.37 39.99
CA LEU A 543 -85.12 -10.11 39.84
C LEU A 543 -86.07 -10.20 38.66
N LEU A 544 -87.37 -10.19 38.93
CA LEU A 544 -88.43 -10.28 37.92
C LEU A 544 -88.98 -8.90 37.57
N GLY A 545 -89.30 -8.71 36.28
CA GLY A 545 -89.92 -7.47 35.79
C GLY A 545 -89.02 -6.24 36.01
N ARG A 546 -89.62 -5.16 36.50
CA ARG A 546 -88.90 -3.88 36.68
C ARG A 546 -87.82 -3.92 37.77
N HIS A 547 -87.85 -4.91 38.67
CA HIS A 547 -86.82 -5.08 39.70
C HIS A 547 -85.43 -5.35 39.11
N ALA A 548 -85.34 -5.93 37.90
CA ALA A 548 -84.06 -6.16 37.23
C ALA A 548 -83.32 -4.87 36.85
N LEU A 549 -84.02 -3.73 36.80
CA LEU A 549 -83.45 -2.42 36.46
C LEU A 549 -83.09 -1.59 37.69
N VAL A 550 -83.38 -2.10 38.89
CA VAL A 550 -83.14 -1.40 40.15
C VAL A 550 -81.67 -1.56 40.57
N SER A 551 -81.05 -0.48 41.04
CA SER A 551 -79.66 -0.53 41.49
C SER A 551 -79.51 -1.36 42.78
N CYS A 552 -78.41 -2.11 42.89
CA CYS A 552 -78.18 -3.04 44.00
C CYS A 552 -78.34 -2.40 45.38
N LYS A 553 -77.88 -1.14 45.55
CA LYS A 553 -77.93 -0.39 46.82
C LYS A 553 -79.37 -0.11 47.30
N LYS A 554 -80.36 -0.12 46.42
CA LYS A 554 -81.76 0.07 46.80
C LYS A 554 -82.34 -1.16 47.51
N CYS A 555 -81.80 -2.35 47.22
CA CYS A 555 -82.20 -3.60 47.87
C CYS A 555 -81.25 -3.97 49.02
N HIS A 556 -79.93 -3.83 48.79
CA HIS A 556 -78.89 -4.16 49.75
C HIS A 556 -78.34 -2.87 50.38
N THR A 557 -78.77 -2.58 51.60
CA THR A 557 -78.36 -1.37 52.32
C THR A 557 -77.02 -1.58 53.03
N ALA A 558 -76.71 -2.82 53.42
CA ALA A 558 -75.39 -3.23 53.87
C ALA A 558 -74.55 -3.86 52.76
N LEU A 559 -73.23 -3.61 52.81
CA LEU A 559 -72.24 -4.22 51.91
C LEU A 559 -72.03 -5.73 52.17
N THR A 560 -72.75 -6.32 53.12
CA THR A 560 -72.76 -7.77 53.37
C THR A 560 -73.75 -8.51 52.48
N TYR A 561 -74.67 -7.81 51.80
CA TYR A 561 -75.62 -8.35 50.82
C TYR A 561 -76.52 -9.50 51.32
N LYS A 562 -76.75 -9.62 52.64
CA LYS A 562 -77.59 -10.67 53.28
C LYS A 562 -78.88 -10.16 53.91
N ASP A 563 -79.05 -8.85 53.93
CA ASP A 563 -80.04 -8.08 54.68
C ASP A 563 -81.30 -7.72 53.89
N ALA A 564 -81.28 -7.90 52.57
CA ALA A 564 -82.42 -7.59 51.72
C ALA A 564 -83.58 -8.56 51.96
N SER A 565 -84.76 -8.01 52.28
CA SER A 565 -86.00 -8.78 52.36
C SER A 565 -86.38 -9.31 50.97
N LYS A 566 -86.95 -10.53 50.93
CA LYS A 566 -87.50 -11.15 49.71
C LYS A 566 -89.02 -10.93 49.59
N GLU A 567 -89.65 -10.41 50.63
CA GLU A 567 -91.08 -10.20 50.69
C GLU A 567 -91.45 -8.84 50.09
N CYS A 568 -92.48 -8.77 49.24
CA CYS A 568 -92.92 -7.53 48.58
C CYS A 568 -93.13 -6.38 49.58
N PHE A 569 -93.83 -6.67 50.68
CA PHE A 569 -94.14 -5.70 51.73
C PHE A 569 -92.88 -5.14 52.41
N GLY A 570 -91.80 -5.94 52.54
CA GLY A 570 -90.57 -5.50 53.19
C GLY A 570 -89.88 -4.33 52.47
N CYS A 571 -90.17 -4.11 51.19
CA CYS A 571 -89.69 -2.95 50.43
C CYS A 571 -90.80 -1.95 50.10
N HIS A 572 -92.04 -2.42 49.93
CA HIS A 572 -93.18 -1.64 49.46
C HIS A 572 -94.22 -1.32 50.54
N GLU A 573 -93.86 -1.38 51.82
CA GLU A 573 -94.74 -1.02 52.94
C GLU A 573 -95.36 0.38 52.77
N LYS A 574 -94.55 1.37 52.37
CA LYS A 574 -95.01 2.75 52.16
C LYS A 574 -95.85 2.92 50.90
N ASP A 575 -95.78 1.96 49.96
CA ASP A 575 -96.50 1.99 48.71
C ASP A 575 -97.87 1.32 48.81
N ASP A 576 -98.11 0.55 49.88
CA ASP A 576 -99.36 -0.17 50.08
C ASP A 576 -100.56 0.76 50.30
N LYS A 577 -101.40 0.86 49.27
CA LYS A 577 -102.66 1.63 49.31
C LYS A 577 -103.75 0.94 50.12
N HIS A 578 -103.63 -0.36 50.38
CA HIS A 578 -104.61 -1.15 51.12
C HIS A 578 -104.45 -1.03 52.64
N LYS A 579 -103.36 -0.39 53.11
CA LYS A 579 -103.07 -0.21 54.54
C LYS A 579 -103.13 -1.54 55.29
N ARG A 580 -102.57 -2.59 54.69
CA ARG A 580 -102.54 -3.99 55.13
C ARG A 580 -103.89 -4.70 55.20
N ARG A 581 -104.99 -4.09 54.75
CA ARG A 581 -106.32 -4.73 54.77
C ARG A 581 -106.45 -5.92 53.84
N LEU A 582 -105.59 -6.04 52.84
CA LEU A 582 -105.53 -7.19 51.93
C LEU A 582 -104.23 -8.01 52.13
N GLY A 583 -103.72 -8.06 53.37
CA GLY A 583 -102.52 -8.84 53.69
C GLY A 583 -101.23 -8.25 53.12
N THR A 584 -100.18 -9.06 53.08
CA THR A 584 -98.84 -8.66 52.59
C THR A 584 -98.35 -9.50 51.40
N GLU A 585 -99.11 -10.53 51.02
CA GLU A 585 -98.87 -11.37 49.84
C GLU A 585 -99.38 -10.68 48.57
N CYS A 586 -98.82 -9.51 48.26
CA CYS A 586 -99.26 -8.68 47.14
C CYS A 586 -99.26 -9.43 45.79
N GLN A 587 -98.40 -10.45 45.64
CA GLN A 587 -98.28 -11.28 44.44
C GLN A 587 -99.53 -12.10 44.13
N ASP A 588 -100.44 -12.28 45.08
CA ASP A 588 -101.70 -13.00 44.86
C ASP A 588 -102.65 -12.21 43.93
N CYS A 589 -102.49 -10.88 43.90
CA CYS A 589 -103.30 -9.98 43.09
C CYS A 589 -102.46 -9.20 42.08
N HIS A 590 -101.25 -8.76 42.42
CA HIS A 590 -100.41 -7.87 41.61
C HIS A 590 -99.22 -8.59 40.97
N SER A 591 -98.82 -8.13 39.78
CA SER A 591 -97.63 -8.65 39.10
C SER A 591 -96.40 -7.76 39.30
N ALA A 592 -95.24 -8.35 39.59
CA ALA A 592 -93.95 -7.66 39.61
C ALA A 592 -93.53 -7.08 38.23
N ARG A 593 -94.19 -7.50 37.14
CA ARG A 593 -94.00 -6.94 35.79
C ARG A 593 -94.86 -5.69 35.56
N SER A 594 -96.08 -5.67 36.10
CA SER A 594 -97.02 -4.56 35.99
C SER A 594 -97.96 -4.56 37.20
N TRP A 595 -97.85 -3.54 38.05
CA TRP A 595 -98.64 -3.45 39.28
C TRP A 595 -100.13 -3.24 38.99
N GLN A 596 -100.45 -2.50 37.93
CA GLN A 596 -101.82 -2.21 37.52
C GLN A 596 -102.53 -3.39 36.85
N ALA A 597 -101.78 -4.41 36.41
CA ALA A 597 -102.35 -5.63 35.86
C ALA A 597 -102.64 -6.61 37.01
N TRP A 598 -103.76 -6.38 37.70
CA TRP A 598 -104.28 -7.29 38.70
C TRP A 598 -105.46 -8.08 38.13
N ASP A 599 -105.51 -9.38 38.42
CA ASP A 599 -106.53 -10.31 37.91
C ASP A 599 -106.94 -11.26 39.06
N PHE A 600 -107.66 -10.71 40.03
CA PHE A 600 -108.17 -11.47 41.16
C PHE A 600 -109.64 -11.83 40.91
N ASP A 601 -109.98 -13.10 41.15
CA ASP A 601 -111.30 -13.66 40.91
C ASP A 601 -111.79 -14.38 42.17
N HIS A 602 -112.85 -13.85 42.80
CA HIS A 602 -113.48 -14.45 43.98
C HIS A 602 -114.01 -15.87 43.73
N ASN A 603 -114.30 -16.25 42.48
CA ASN A 603 -114.74 -17.61 42.15
C ASN A 603 -113.66 -18.67 42.42
N LYS A 604 -112.40 -18.25 42.55
CA LYS A 604 -111.26 -19.09 42.89
C LYS A 604 -111.01 -19.17 44.41
N THR A 605 -111.89 -18.57 45.22
CA THR A 605 -111.81 -18.57 46.69
C THR A 605 -112.93 -19.39 47.31
N ASP A 606 -112.82 -19.69 48.60
CA ASP A 606 -113.84 -20.42 49.38
C ASP A 606 -115.13 -19.61 49.58
N PHE A 607 -115.13 -18.30 49.29
CA PHE A 607 -116.30 -17.44 49.36
C PHE A 607 -116.64 -16.88 47.97
N LYS A 608 -117.57 -17.54 47.27
CA LYS A 608 -118.09 -17.07 45.99
C LYS A 608 -119.05 -15.91 46.21
N LEU A 609 -118.87 -14.84 45.44
CA LEU A 609 -119.77 -13.69 45.47
C LEU A 609 -121.02 -14.01 44.66
N ASP A 610 -122.05 -14.51 45.36
CA ASP A 610 -123.34 -14.85 44.77
C ASP A 610 -124.47 -13.89 45.20
N GLY A 611 -125.60 -13.95 44.50
CA GLY A 611 -126.79 -13.14 44.79
C GLY A 611 -126.52 -11.63 44.97
N PRO A 612 -127.09 -11.00 46.02
CA PRO A 612 -126.85 -9.59 46.34
C PRO A 612 -125.37 -9.24 46.53
N HIS A 613 -124.52 -10.16 47.00
CA HIS A 613 -123.09 -9.90 47.22
C HIS A 613 -122.30 -9.68 45.91
N LYS A 614 -122.84 -10.09 44.74
CA LYS A 614 -122.26 -9.73 43.42
C LYS A 614 -122.09 -8.23 43.24
N LYS A 615 -122.98 -7.42 43.84
CA LYS A 615 -122.92 -5.95 43.78
C LYS A 615 -121.73 -5.37 44.55
N ALA A 616 -121.15 -6.13 45.48
CA ALA A 616 -119.98 -5.75 46.26
C ALA A 616 -118.65 -6.28 45.66
N ALA A 617 -118.67 -6.93 44.49
CA ALA A 617 -117.49 -7.58 43.92
C ALA A 617 -116.29 -6.67 43.67
N ASN A 618 -116.53 -5.37 43.42
CA ASN A 618 -115.47 -4.37 43.23
C ASN A 618 -115.24 -3.49 44.48
N LYS A 619 -115.82 -3.86 45.62
CA LYS A 619 -115.75 -3.10 46.88
C LYS A 619 -115.12 -3.96 47.98
N CYS A 620 -113.86 -4.34 47.79
CA CYS A 620 -113.15 -5.28 48.68
C CYS A 620 -113.22 -4.88 50.16
N TYR A 621 -113.19 -3.57 50.46
CA TYR A 621 -113.20 -3.06 51.83
C TYR A 621 -114.55 -3.11 52.53
N ASP A 622 -115.64 -3.40 51.81
CA ASP A 622 -116.94 -3.62 52.44
C ASP A 622 -116.88 -4.93 53.27
N CYS A 623 -116.11 -5.92 52.81
CA CYS A 623 -115.89 -7.19 53.49
C CYS A 623 -114.55 -7.23 54.26
N HIS A 624 -113.47 -6.74 53.65
CA HIS A 624 -112.12 -6.77 54.23
C HIS A 624 -111.81 -5.46 54.97
N GLN A 625 -112.44 -5.29 56.13
CA GLN A 625 -112.42 -4.03 56.88
C GLN A 625 -111.17 -3.87 57.76
N LYS A 626 -110.60 -4.97 58.26
CA LYS A 626 -109.49 -4.98 59.21
C LYS A 626 -108.16 -5.35 58.53
N PRO A 627 -107.03 -4.76 58.97
CA PRO A 627 -105.70 -5.21 58.56
C PRO A 627 -105.47 -6.70 58.82
N MET A 628 -104.78 -7.35 57.90
CA MET A 628 -104.41 -8.76 57.97
C MET A 628 -102.91 -8.91 57.82
N ASP A 629 -102.35 -10.00 58.34
CA ASP A 629 -100.91 -10.20 58.34
C ASP A 629 -100.38 -10.63 56.97
N LYS A 630 -100.61 -11.89 56.57
CA LYS A 630 -100.09 -12.44 55.32
C LYS A 630 -101.18 -12.64 54.28
N LYS A 631 -102.08 -13.59 54.52
CA LYS A 631 -103.18 -13.96 53.63
C LYS A 631 -104.43 -13.12 53.89
N VAL A 632 -105.20 -12.90 52.83
CA VAL A 632 -106.54 -12.32 52.90
C VAL A 632 -107.50 -13.39 53.44
N LEU A 633 -107.96 -13.20 54.67
CA LEU A 633 -108.89 -14.09 55.36
C LEU A 633 -110.12 -13.30 55.83
N ALA A 634 -111.30 -13.72 55.41
CA ALA A 634 -112.56 -13.23 55.96
C ALA A 634 -113.41 -14.43 56.42
N SER A 635 -114.15 -14.25 57.51
CA SER A 635 -115.13 -15.23 57.94
C SER A 635 -116.25 -15.33 56.91
N THR A 636 -116.66 -16.55 56.58
CA THR A 636 -117.78 -16.83 55.67
C THR A 636 -119.13 -16.94 56.39
N ALA A 637 -119.13 -16.87 57.73
CA ALA A 637 -120.36 -16.90 58.52
C ALA A 637 -121.16 -15.60 58.34
N CYS A 638 -122.45 -15.69 58.05
CA CYS A 638 -123.31 -14.55 57.77
C CYS A 638 -123.29 -13.51 58.90
N GLY A 639 -123.42 -13.96 60.16
CA GLY A 639 -123.44 -13.09 61.34
C GLY A 639 -122.13 -12.32 61.53
N SER A 640 -120.99 -12.82 61.05
CA SER A 640 -119.72 -12.09 61.14
C SER A 640 -119.69 -10.79 60.32
N CYS A 641 -120.62 -10.62 59.39
CA CYS A 641 -120.78 -9.40 58.59
C CYS A 641 -122.15 -8.71 58.76
N HIS A 642 -123.20 -9.47 59.07
CA HIS A 642 -124.61 -9.00 59.13
C HIS A 642 -125.20 -9.05 60.56
N ASP A 643 -124.35 -9.00 61.59
CA ASP A 643 -124.80 -9.04 63.00
C ASP A 643 -125.80 -7.92 63.35
N ARG A 644 -125.63 -6.73 62.75
CA ARG A 644 -126.47 -5.56 63.03
C ARG A 644 -127.83 -5.63 62.32
N GLU A 645 -127.89 -6.43 61.27
CA GLU A 645 -129.05 -6.67 60.44
C GLU A 645 -129.85 -7.89 60.93
N ASP A 646 -129.34 -8.65 61.91
CA ASP A 646 -130.04 -9.80 62.49
C ASP A 646 -131.19 -9.37 63.41
N VAL A 647 -132.42 -9.52 62.90
CA VAL A 647 -133.66 -9.25 63.65
C VAL A 647 -133.86 -10.19 64.85
N HIS A 648 -133.11 -11.30 64.94
CA HIS A 648 -133.15 -12.23 66.06
C HIS A 648 -132.17 -11.85 67.18
N ASN A 649 -131.41 -10.76 67.02
CA ASN A 649 -130.43 -10.26 67.99
C ASN A 649 -129.43 -11.35 68.44
N GLY A 650 -128.94 -12.17 67.51
CA GLY A 650 -127.94 -13.21 67.76
C GLY A 650 -128.48 -14.50 68.39
N SER A 651 -129.80 -14.63 68.58
CA SER A 651 -130.40 -15.77 69.30
C SER A 651 -130.16 -17.14 68.64
N TYR A 652 -129.77 -17.19 67.37
CA TYR A 652 -129.58 -18.43 66.60
C TYR A 652 -128.15 -18.64 66.07
N GLY A 653 -127.19 -17.86 66.57
CA GLY A 653 -125.78 -17.91 66.12
C GLY A 653 -125.54 -17.23 64.77
N ASP A 654 -124.31 -17.35 64.25
CA ASP A 654 -123.83 -16.61 63.07
C ASP A 654 -124.05 -17.34 61.72
N ARG A 655 -124.57 -18.57 61.76
CA ARG A 655 -124.83 -19.43 60.59
C ARG A 655 -126.28 -19.30 60.11
N CYS A 656 -126.66 -18.08 59.76
CA CYS A 656 -127.99 -17.76 59.25
C CYS A 656 -128.33 -18.53 57.96
N ASP A 657 -127.30 -18.94 57.19
CA ASP A 657 -127.39 -19.78 55.98
C ASP A 657 -128.05 -21.14 56.20
N ARG A 658 -128.13 -21.61 57.45
CA ARG A 658 -128.83 -22.85 57.82
C ARG A 658 -130.34 -22.73 57.67
N CYS A 659 -130.90 -21.55 57.96
CA CYS A 659 -132.34 -21.32 57.99
C CYS A 659 -132.81 -20.40 56.85
N HIS A 660 -131.98 -19.45 56.42
CA HIS A 660 -132.31 -18.49 55.37
C HIS A 660 -131.59 -18.81 54.06
N ASP A 661 -132.19 -18.44 52.94
CA ASP A 661 -131.49 -18.31 51.67
C ASP A 661 -130.73 -16.98 51.64
N GLY A 662 -129.41 -17.02 51.43
CA GLY A 662 -128.57 -15.82 51.40
C GLY A 662 -128.88 -14.86 50.25
N ASN A 663 -129.65 -15.29 49.25
CA ASN A 663 -130.09 -14.47 48.12
C ASN A 663 -131.47 -13.82 48.35
N ASP A 664 -132.32 -14.43 49.18
CA ASP A 664 -133.64 -13.92 49.56
C ASP A 664 -133.96 -14.22 51.03
N TRP A 665 -133.65 -13.25 51.89
CA TRP A 665 -133.81 -13.35 53.34
C TRP A 665 -135.26 -13.50 53.80
N LYS A 666 -136.24 -13.18 52.95
CA LYS A 666 -137.66 -13.37 53.26
C LYS A 666 -138.07 -14.84 53.15
N GLN A 667 -137.26 -15.68 52.51
CA GLN A 667 -137.48 -17.12 52.44
C GLN A 667 -136.76 -17.83 53.59
N VAL A 668 -137.55 -18.60 54.34
CA VAL A 668 -137.06 -19.54 55.36
C VAL A 668 -137.14 -20.95 54.77
N LYS A 669 -136.05 -21.71 54.87
CA LYS A 669 -135.97 -23.10 54.43
C LYS A 669 -136.93 -23.93 55.29
N MET A 670 -138.07 -24.36 54.73
CA MET A 670 -139.05 -25.20 55.45
C MET A 670 -138.44 -26.57 55.77
N GLY A 671 -138.54 -26.99 57.03
CA GLY A 671 -137.97 -28.26 57.54
C GLY A 671 -136.90 -28.10 58.62
N THR A 672 -136.58 -26.87 59.03
CA THR A 672 -135.57 -26.62 60.06
C THR A 672 -136.23 -26.56 61.44
N ILE A 673 -136.07 -27.61 62.24
CA ILE A 673 -136.56 -27.67 63.63
C ILE A 673 -135.63 -26.82 64.50
N VAL A 674 -136.17 -25.75 65.09
CA VAL A 674 -135.51 -24.97 66.13
C VAL A 674 -135.79 -25.66 67.46
N PRO A 675 -134.78 -26.12 68.23
CA PRO A 675 -135.00 -26.51 69.61
C PRO A 675 -135.45 -25.28 70.42
N GLN A 676 -136.61 -25.34 71.07
CA GLN A 676 -136.95 -24.33 72.07
C GLN A 676 -136.02 -24.51 73.28
N LYS A 677 -135.28 -23.43 73.57
CA LYS A 677 -134.36 -23.14 74.69
C LYS A 677 -133.93 -24.27 75.62
#